data_AF-A0A929BHA4-F1
#
_entry.id   AF-A0A929BHA4-F1
#
_cell.length_a   1.000
_cell.length_b   1.000
_cell.length_c   1.000
_cell.angle_alpha   90.00
_cell.angle_beta   90.00
_cell.angle_gamma   90.00
#
_symmetry.space_group_name_H-M   'P 1'
#
loop_
_entity.id
_entity.type
_entity.pdbx_description
1 polymer ?
#
loop_
_entity_poly.entity_id
_entity_poly.type
_entity_poly.pdbx_seq_one_letter_code
_entity_poly.pdbx_strand_id
1 'polypeptide(L)'
;MKKTILFLGLLIAFSQLLIAQPTGYYNGCEGKDGAVLKAALHGVIKGHVEYSYTDVWNILQQSDEDPSNPGNIMLIYTGRSQDKYFRDRGTSFDYAAAGYTLSDAWNREHVWAKSHGDFGTEPPAGCDAHNLKPVDRTVNTSRYNKDFAEGGTPNVEATECNSTSSSWEPRDAVKGDVARIIFYMATRYEGENGEPDLEAVDKVNTYPLAEHGKLSDLLKWNEQDPPDDFERNRNNVIYTWQKNRNPFIDHPEFVNLIWGTGISNNILISNIELTPLKPTPEDPIKISANISSDEGTISASIAWGTSYEQVSSTIDMSENESVFSGTIPAQPEGTTIYYKINATNGTDAASSFTYSFKITVPFAGTLTSIYDIQGQTNISPMADRIVVSPNSTQELGYGEVSTSGIVTGVFGTSFYIQSGTGAWNGVYVYDSGYSPSLGDSVIITAIVSEFYELTEMCDLTYYSVVSSNNPLPQATEVTTKALATGNADAEQYEGVLVKVQSASCTEELGKYGLWKVNDGSGECYIHNPTTFSFSPTVANVYDITGIATYNYNESKIDIRTIDDVVESQDIFAPTVRNFLVADGNSIKIDFNEELNTTTAIDTLNYVINNGVKVTNVSIVGFTNTSVKISVTGLTVGDYNLVINGVEDLAGNAMDNVSVDFHSECTGINDINSDMLKVFPNPVNNNILNISSVNNIKKVEISNIAGQIVYRNQYFNEKNIVINLDNITKGLYFTKIYTQDNEAVISKLIIN
;
A
#
# COMPACT_ATOMS: atom_id res chain seq x y z
N MET A 1 -9.67 60.80 8.18
CA MET A 1 -8.90 60.37 6.99
C MET A 1 -8.70 58.86 7.09
N LYS A 2 -9.58 58.08 6.44
CA LYS A 2 -9.44 56.61 6.34
C LYS A 2 -8.69 56.34 5.03
N LYS A 3 -7.52 55.72 5.10
CA LYS A 3 -6.72 55.32 3.94
C LYS A 3 -7.27 54.00 3.40
N THR A 4 -7.74 54.01 2.16
CA THR A 4 -8.08 52.83 1.37
C THR A 4 -6.78 52.20 0.88
N ILE A 5 -6.49 50.97 1.29
CA ILE A 5 -5.41 50.15 0.73
C ILE A 5 -6.01 49.38 -0.45
N LEU A 6 -5.61 49.71 -1.67
CA LEU A 6 -5.90 48.94 -2.88
C LEU A 6 -4.98 47.72 -2.88
N PHE A 7 -5.54 46.52 -2.73
CA PHE A 7 -4.83 45.27 -2.97
C PHE A 7 -4.85 45.01 -4.48
N LEU A 8 -3.73 45.25 -5.16
CA LEU A 8 -3.53 44.84 -6.53
C LEU A 8 -3.09 43.38 -6.50
N GLY A 9 -4.04 42.46 -6.63
CA GLY A 9 -3.76 41.02 -6.73
C GLY A 9 -3.00 40.73 -8.02
N LEU A 10 -1.76 40.29 -7.88
CA LEU A 10 -0.96 39.74 -8.97
C LEU A 10 -1.56 38.37 -9.32
N LEU A 11 -2.29 38.28 -10.45
CA LEU A 11 -2.72 37.00 -11.01
C LEU A 11 -1.46 36.30 -11.53
N ILE A 12 -0.88 35.39 -10.74
CA ILE A 12 0.14 34.47 -11.23
C ILE A 12 -0.62 33.39 -11.99
N ALA A 13 -0.69 33.52 -13.32
CA ALA A 13 -1.07 32.40 -14.16
C ALA A 13 0.02 31.34 -14.02
N PHE A 14 -0.28 30.26 -13.32
CA PHE A 14 0.54 29.05 -13.36
C PHE A 14 0.44 28.51 -14.80
N SER A 15 1.44 28.78 -15.64
CA SER A 15 1.57 28.07 -16.90
C SER A 15 1.95 26.63 -16.57
N GLN A 16 1.02 25.69 -16.75
CA GLN A 16 1.36 24.27 -16.66
C GLN A 16 2.42 23.96 -17.71
N LEU A 17 3.57 23.45 -17.26
CA LEU A 17 4.61 22.94 -18.14
C LEU A 17 4.12 21.63 -18.74
N LEU A 18 3.66 21.66 -20.00
CA LEU A 18 3.39 20.44 -20.76
C LEU A 18 4.71 19.70 -21.02
N ILE A 19 4.89 18.51 -20.48
CA ILE A 19 6.03 17.64 -20.83
C ILE A 19 5.68 16.91 -22.13
N ALA A 20 6.62 16.72 -23.06
CA ALA A 20 6.34 15.94 -24.27
C ALA A 20 6.84 14.49 -24.11
N GLN A 21 6.52 13.63 -25.06
CA GLN A 21 6.98 12.24 -25.02
C GLN A 21 8.53 12.13 -25.03
N PRO A 22 9.11 11.11 -24.36
CA PRO A 22 10.55 10.85 -24.42
C PRO A 22 11.04 10.58 -25.85
N THR A 23 12.26 10.99 -26.16
CA THR A 23 12.90 10.70 -27.45
C THR A 23 12.86 9.20 -27.77
N GLY A 24 12.31 8.87 -28.95
CA GLY A 24 12.34 7.52 -29.48
C GLY A 24 11.30 6.56 -28.88
N TYR A 25 10.33 7.06 -28.10
CA TYR A 25 9.32 6.23 -27.42
C TYR A 25 8.56 5.27 -28.37
N TYR A 26 8.23 5.73 -29.58
CA TYR A 26 7.55 4.92 -30.61
C TYR A 26 8.47 4.35 -31.70
N ASN A 27 9.79 4.38 -31.51
CA ASN A 27 10.74 3.85 -32.50
C ASN A 27 10.38 2.40 -32.86
N GLY A 28 10.29 2.11 -34.15
CA GLY A 28 9.87 0.81 -34.69
C GLY A 28 8.39 0.74 -35.07
N CYS A 29 7.60 1.82 -34.89
CA CYS A 29 6.23 1.92 -35.38
C CYS A 29 6.15 2.56 -36.78
N GLU A 30 7.21 3.22 -37.23
CA GLU A 30 7.20 4.03 -38.44
C GLU A 30 7.06 3.19 -39.72
N GLY A 31 6.30 3.71 -40.69
CA GLY A 31 6.06 3.04 -41.98
C GLY A 31 5.18 1.79 -41.90
N LYS A 32 4.58 1.50 -40.74
CA LYS A 32 3.63 0.40 -40.56
C LYS A 32 2.18 0.91 -40.66
N ASP A 33 1.27 0.01 -41.04
CA ASP A 33 -0.18 0.23 -41.05
C ASP A 33 -0.93 -1.02 -40.59
N GLY A 34 -2.26 -0.89 -40.44
CA GLY A 34 -3.16 -1.99 -40.10
C GLY A 34 -2.74 -2.77 -38.85
N ALA A 35 -2.91 -4.09 -38.92
CA ALA A 35 -2.56 -5.01 -37.83
C ALA A 35 -1.06 -4.98 -37.47
N VAL A 36 -0.17 -4.65 -38.41
CA VAL A 36 1.28 -4.59 -38.16
C VAL A 36 1.63 -3.37 -37.30
N LEU A 37 0.97 -2.23 -37.53
CA LEU A 37 1.09 -1.05 -36.68
C LEU A 37 0.45 -1.29 -35.32
N LYS A 38 -0.77 -1.86 -35.26
CA LYS A 38 -1.47 -2.20 -34.00
C LYS A 38 -0.59 -3.08 -33.11
N ALA A 39 -0.01 -4.16 -33.66
CA ALA A 39 0.87 -5.06 -32.93
C ALA A 39 2.19 -4.39 -32.48
N ALA A 40 2.75 -3.49 -33.29
CA ALA A 40 3.94 -2.73 -32.90
C ALA A 40 3.64 -1.80 -31.71
N LEU A 41 2.50 -1.09 -31.75
CA LEU A 41 2.05 -0.23 -30.67
C LEU A 41 1.73 -1.02 -29.40
N HIS A 42 1.05 -2.17 -29.50
CA HIS A 42 0.85 -3.10 -28.39
C HIS A 42 2.18 -3.43 -27.71
N GLY A 43 3.20 -3.78 -28.50
CA GLY A 43 4.55 -4.05 -28.00
C GLY A 43 5.20 -2.89 -27.24
N VAL A 44 4.88 -1.63 -27.59
CA VAL A 44 5.37 -0.42 -26.92
C VAL A 44 4.62 -0.15 -25.61
N ILE A 45 3.30 -0.35 -25.59
CA ILE A 45 2.45 0.11 -24.48
C ILE A 45 2.07 -0.99 -23.47
N LYS A 46 2.37 -2.25 -23.76
CA LYS A 46 2.14 -3.38 -22.85
C LYS A 46 3.11 -3.42 -21.68
N GLY A 47 2.73 -4.09 -20.59
CA GLY A 47 3.57 -4.22 -19.40
C GLY A 47 3.79 -2.89 -18.66
N HIS A 48 2.76 -2.03 -18.66
CA HIS A 48 2.77 -0.80 -17.88
C HIS A 48 2.83 -1.09 -16.38
N VAL A 49 3.28 -0.12 -15.58
CA VAL A 49 3.23 -0.21 -14.12
C VAL A 49 1.77 -0.29 -13.69
N GLU A 50 1.46 -1.27 -12.86
CA GLU A 50 0.11 -1.53 -12.38
C GLU A 50 -0.14 -0.82 -11.05
N TYR A 51 -1.35 -0.31 -10.88
CA TYR A 51 -1.81 0.36 -9.67
C TYR A 51 -3.14 -0.24 -9.23
N SER A 52 -3.45 -0.19 -7.93
CA SER A 52 -4.73 -0.69 -7.45
C SER A 52 -5.88 0.20 -7.93
N TYR A 53 -7.09 -0.33 -7.94
CA TYR A 53 -8.27 0.48 -8.28
C TYR A 53 -8.37 1.71 -7.38
N THR A 54 -7.98 1.57 -6.10
CA THR A 54 -7.93 2.66 -5.12
C THR A 54 -6.93 3.75 -5.49
N ASP A 55 -5.73 3.39 -5.95
CA ASP A 55 -4.71 4.35 -6.37
C ASP A 55 -5.16 5.23 -7.53
N VAL A 56 -6.00 4.70 -8.43
CA VAL A 56 -6.53 5.46 -9.57
C VAL A 56 -7.29 6.71 -9.12
N TRP A 57 -7.86 6.74 -7.90
CA TRP A 57 -8.42 7.99 -7.38
C TRP A 57 -7.39 9.13 -7.36
N ASN A 58 -6.17 8.84 -6.93
CA ASN A 58 -5.09 9.82 -6.81
C ASN A 58 -4.56 10.21 -8.19
N ILE A 59 -4.50 9.24 -9.12
CA ILE A 59 -4.11 9.49 -10.52
C ILE A 59 -5.09 10.48 -11.15
N LEU A 60 -6.40 10.20 -11.08
CA LEU A 60 -7.43 11.06 -11.69
C LEU A 60 -7.53 12.45 -11.05
N GLN A 61 -7.22 12.57 -9.76
CA GLN A 61 -7.13 13.87 -9.08
C GLN A 61 -6.04 14.78 -9.63
N GLN A 62 -5.03 14.20 -10.30
CA GLN A 62 -3.94 14.92 -10.95
C GLN A 62 -4.16 15.00 -12.47
N SER A 63 -4.53 13.89 -13.11
CA SER A 63 -4.61 13.78 -14.56
C SER A 63 -5.79 14.52 -15.15
N ASP A 64 -6.87 14.67 -14.38
CA ASP A 64 -8.11 15.33 -14.80
C ASP A 64 -8.39 16.61 -13.99
N GLU A 65 -7.36 17.19 -13.33
CA GLU A 65 -7.45 18.45 -12.60
C GLU A 65 -8.00 19.58 -13.49
N ASP A 66 -8.97 20.34 -12.98
CA ASP A 66 -9.54 21.48 -13.69
C ASP A 66 -8.47 22.59 -13.84
N PRO A 67 -8.06 22.95 -15.08
CA PRO A 67 -7.02 23.95 -15.31
C PRO A 67 -7.36 25.34 -14.75
N SER A 68 -8.65 25.64 -14.57
CA SER A 68 -9.14 26.90 -14.02
C SER A 68 -9.31 26.88 -12.49
N ASN A 69 -9.33 25.69 -11.89
CA ASN A 69 -9.50 25.50 -10.45
C ASN A 69 -8.79 24.22 -9.97
N PRO A 70 -7.52 24.32 -9.51
CA PRO A 70 -6.75 23.17 -9.05
C PRO A 70 -7.33 22.44 -7.83
N GLY A 71 -8.37 22.96 -7.16
CA GLY A 71 -9.12 22.21 -6.14
C GLY A 71 -10.09 21.17 -6.71
N ASN A 72 -10.34 21.23 -8.02
CA ASN A 72 -11.37 20.46 -8.71
C ASN A 72 -10.79 19.57 -9.82
N ILE A 73 -11.63 18.68 -10.33
CA ILE A 73 -11.41 17.87 -11.53
C ILE A 73 -12.56 18.07 -12.52
N MET A 74 -12.31 17.79 -13.80
CA MET A 74 -13.31 17.86 -14.86
C MET A 74 -13.98 16.50 -15.08
N LEU A 75 -15.30 16.43 -14.87
CA LEU A 75 -16.06 15.20 -15.11
C LEU A 75 -16.34 14.99 -16.61
N ILE A 76 -16.03 13.80 -17.13
CA ILE A 76 -15.98 13.53 -18.57
C ILE A 76 -17.27 13.92 -19.32
N TYR A 77 -18.43 13.39 -18.90
CA TYR A 77 -19.68 13.54 -19.66
C TYR A 77 -20.45 14.83 -19.35
N THR A 78 -20.43 15.29 -18.10
CA THR A 78 -21.14 16.53 -17.72
C THR A 78 -20.31 17.78 -17.99
N GLY A 79 -18.98 17.65 -18.12
CA GLY A 79 -18.08 18.79 -18.16
C GLY A 79 -18.06 19.60 -16.85
N ARG A 80 -18.64 19.07 -15.77
CA ARG A 80 -18.74 19.77 -14.48
C ARG A 80 -17.36 19.79 -13.80
N SER A 81 -16.93 20.97 -13.39
CA SER A 81 -15.83 21.14 -12.44
C SER A 81 -16.29 20.70 -11.06
N GLN A 82 -15.67 19.66 -10.51
CA GLN A 82 -16.08 18.99 -9.29
C GLN A 82 -14.94 18.97 -8.27
N ASP A 83 -15.23 19.27 -7.00
CA ASP A 83 -14.26 19.10 -5.90
C ASP A 83 -13.61 17.71 -5.96
N LYS A 84 -12.28 17.68 -6.10
CA LYS A 84 -11.52 16.47 -6.37
C LYS A 84 -11.56 15.46 -5.21
N TYR A 85 -11.88 15.91 -3.99
CA TYR A 85 -12.00 15.06 -2.80
C TYR A 85 -13.43 14.57 -2.56
N PHE A 86 -14.41 15.12 -3.28
CA PHE A 86 -15.81 14.72 -3.20
C PHE A 86 -16.14 13.49 -4.06
N ARG A 87 -15.45 12.39 -3.75
CA ARG A 87 -15.56 11.11 -4.44
C ARG A 87 -16.57 10.15 -3.79
N ASP A 88 -17.06 9.18 -4.55
CA ASP A 88 -17.83 8.05 -4.03
C ASP A 88 -16.96 7.22 -3.06
N ARG A 89 -17.44 7.07 -1.83
CA ARG A 89 -16.82 6.34 -0.70
C ARG A 89 -17.73 5.21 -0.23
N GLY A 90 -18.75 4.86 -1.01
CA GLY A 90 -19.74 3.84 -0.66
C GLY A 90 -20.74 4.31 0.40
N THR A 91 -21.67 3.42 0.73
CA THR A 91 -22.80 3.72 1.63
C THR A 91 -22.42 3.80 3.11
N SER A 92 -21.18 3.47 3.47
CA SER A 92 -20.66 3.55 4.84
C SER A 92 -20.20 4.97 5.23
N PHE A 93 -20.07 5.88 4.27
CA PHE A 93 -19.70 7.27 4.51
C PHE A 93 -20.94 8.14 4.81
N ASP A 94 -20.90 8.95 5.87
CA ASP A 94 -22.00 9.86 6.22
C ASP A 94 -21.91 11.16 5.40
N TYR A 95 -22.46 11.10 4.19
CA TYR A 95 -22.56 12.24 3.28
C TYR A 95 -23.35 13.41 3.85
N ALA A 96 -24.39 13.13 4.64
CA ALA A 96 -25.26 14.16 5.20
C ALA A 96 -24.52 14.99 6.27
N ALA A 97 -23.72 14.34 7.13
CA ALA A 97 -22.86 15.03 8.08
C ALA A 97 -21.77 15.89 7.39
N ALA A 98 -21.32 15.47 6.21
CA ALA A 98 -20.39 16.23 5.39
C ALA A 98 -21.05 17.38 4.60
N GLY A 99 -22.39 17.48 4.61
CA GLY A 99 -23.13 18.53 3.90
C GLY A 99 -23.38 18.24 2.41
N TYR A 100 -23.33 16.97 1.99
CA TYR A 100 -23.44 16.56 0.60
C TYR A 100 -24.44 15.41 0.40
N THR A 101 -24.72 15.06 -0.86
CA THR A 101 -25.48 13.84 -1.22
C THR A 101 -24.59 12.87 -2.01
N LEU A 102 -24.73 11.56 -1.76
CA LEU A 102 -23.96 10.53 -2.50
C LEU A 102 -24.19 10.61 -4.02
N SER A 103 -25.35 11.08 -4.47
CA SER A 103 -25.64 11.26 -5.90
C SER A 103 -24.74 12.27 -6.57
N ASP A 104 -24.32 13.33 -5.87
CA ASP A 104 -23.50 14.40 -6.46
C ASP A 104 -22.00 14.06 -6.47
N ALA A 105 -21.60 12.96 -5.81
CA ALA A 105 -20.21 12.55 -5.72
C ALA A 105 -19.72 12.03 -7.08
N TRP A 106 -18.44 12.27 -7.39
CA TRP A 106 -17.86 11.68 -8.59
C TRP A 106 -17.40 10.23 -8.34
N ASN A 107 -17.52 9.39 -9.36
CA ASN A 107 -16.94 8.05 -9.37
C ASN A 107 -16.05 7.85 -10.61
N ARG A 108 -15.52 6.63 -10.78
CA ARG A 108 -14.64 6.27 -11.89
C ARG A 108 -15.46 5.61 -12.98
N GLU A 109 -15.42 6.19 -14.17
CA GLU A 109 -15.96 5.64 -15.41
C GLU A 109 -14.92 4.73 -16.04
N HIS A 110 -15.28 3.48 -16.32
CA HIS A 110 -14.54 2.62 -17.24
C HIS A 110 -15.02 2.93 -18.66
N VAL A 111 -14.30 3.78 -19.40
CA VAL A 111 -14.74 4.24 -20.74
C VAL A 111 -14.92 3.04 -21.67
N TRP A 112 -13.97 2.11 -21.70
CA TRP A 112 -14.27 0.73 -22.08
C TRP A 112 -14.97 0.04 -20.91
N ALA A 113 -16.28 -0.19 -21.02
CA ALA A 113 -17.05 -0.75 -19.92
C ALA A 113 -16.55 -2.15 -19.54
N LYS A 114 -16.22 -2.35 -18.26
CA LYS A 114 -15.65 -3.61 -17.73
C LYS A 114 -16.44 -4.88 -18.03
N SER A 115 -17.74 -4.76 -18.27
CA SER A 115 -18.60 -5.88 -18.66
C SER A 115 -18.37 -6.38 -20.08
N HIS A 116 -17.71 -5.60 -20.94
CA HIS A 116 -17.29 -6.00 -22.29
C HIS A 116 -15.87 -6.56 -22.21
N GLY A 117 -15.73 -7.78 -21.70
CA GLY A 117 -14.42 -8.42 -21.46
C GLY A 117 -14.25 -8.98 -20.05
N ASP A 118 -15.21 -8.70 -19.15
CA ASP A 118 -15.32 -9.27 -17.79
C ASP A 118 -14.05 -9.14 -16.92
N PHE A 119 -13.32 -8.04 -17.09
CA PHE A 119 -12.03 -7.81 -16.40
C PHE A 119 -12.16 -7.16 -15.01
N GLY A 120 -13.39 -6.88 -14.56
CA GLY A 120 -13.64 -6.40 -13.19
C GLY A 120 -12.98 -5.06 -12.86
N THR A 121 -12.36 -4.99 -11.68
CA THR A 121 -11.64 -3.81 -11.16
C THR A 121 -10.25 -4.20 -10.67
N GLU A 122 -9.70 -5.30 -11.19
CA GLU A 122 -8.35 -5.75 -10.86
C GLU A 122 -7.36 -5.29 -11.94
N PRO A 123 -6.09 -5.06 -11.57
CA PRO A 123 -5.04 -4.81 -12.55
C PRO A 123 -4.85 -5.99 -13.52
N PRO A 124 -4.34 -5.75 -14.75
CA PRO A 124 -4.03 -4.44 -15.31
C PRO A 124 -5.28 -3.70 -15.85
N ALA A 125 -6.17 -4.39 -16.56
CA ALA A 125 -7.25 -3.76 -17.35
C ALA A 125 -8.31 -3.03 -16.50
N GLY A 126 -8.65 -3.55 -15.32
CA GLY A 126 -9.62 -2.94 -14.41
C GLY A 126 -9.14 -1.67 -13.73
N CYS A 127 -7.83 -1.42 -13.75
CA CYS A 127 -7.17 -0.31 -13.06
C CYS A 127 -6.38 0.62 -14.00
N ASP A 128 -6.43 0.37 -15.31
CA ASP A 128 -5.74 1.21 -16.29
C ASP A 128 -6.32 2.63 -16.29
N ALA A 129 -5.53 3.60 -15.81
CA ALA A 129 -5.95 4.98 -15.71
C ALA A 129 -6.13 5.61 -17.09
N HIS A 130 -5.55 5.09 -18.19
CA HIS A 130 -5.92 5.57 -19.52
C HIS A 130 -7.39 5.29 -19.85
N ASN A 131 -7.95 4.20 -19.31
CA ASN A 131 -9.37 3.81 -19.46
C ASN A 131 -10.31 4.48 -18.46
N LEU A 132 -9.78 4.90 -17.30
CA LEU A 132 -10.58 5.42 -16.21
C LEU A 132 -10.70 6.94 -16.26
N LYS A 133 -11.93 7.46 -16.15
CA LYS A 133 -12.20 8.91 -16.16
C LYS A 133 -13.08 9.30 -14.98
N PRO A 134 -12.91 10.48 -14.38
CA PRO A 134 -13.84 10.94 -13.35
C PRO A 134 -15.19 11.26 -14.01
N VAL A 135 -16.27 10.83 -13.38
CA VAL A 135 -17.63 11.00 -13.89
C VAL A 135 -18.60 11.24 -12.75
N ASP A 136 -19.73 11.90 -13.04
CA ASP A 136 -20.83 11.96 -12.08
C ASP A 136 -21.44 10.56 -11.88
N ARG A 137 -21.69 10.17 -10.62
CA ARG A 137 -22.17 8.84 -10.25
C ARG A 137 -23.51 8.47 -10.89
N THR A 138 -24.48 9.39 -10.97
CA THR A 138 -25.79 9.11 -11.58
C THR A 138 -25.68 9.03 -13.10
N VAL A 139 -24.79 9.82 -13.70
CA VAL A 139 -24.49 9.77 -15.13
C VAL A 139 -23.78 8.47 -15.49
N ASN A 140 -22.84 8.01 -14.68
CA ASN A 140 -22.21 6.69 -14.85
C ASN A 140 -23.25 5.57 -14.82
N THR A 141 -24.17 5.62 -13.83
CA THR A 141 -25.30 4.68 -13.74
C THR A 141 -26.16 4.71 -15.01
N SER A 142 -26.38 5.89 -15.59
CA SER A 142 -27.17 6.07 -16.83
C SER A 142 -26.44 5.60 -18.09
N ARG A 143 -25.12 5.75 -18.14
CA ARG A 143 -24.25 5.28 -19.22
C ARG A 143 -24.22 3.75 -19.26
N TYR A 144 -24.13 3.11 -18.08
CA TYR A 144 -24.17 1.65 -17.93
C TYR A 144 -23.08 0.95 -18.76
N ASN A 145 -23.41 -0.07 -19.56
CA ASN A 145 -22.49 -0.76 -20.46
C ASN A 145 -22.75 -0.44 -21.94
N LYS A 146 -23.38 0.71 -22.22
CA LYS A 146 -23.80 1.06 -23.58
C LYS A 146 -22.59 1.31 -24.49
N ASP A 147 -22.71 0.86 -25.74
CA ASP A 147 -21.74 1.13 -26.78
C ASP A 147 -21.72 2.62 -27.16
N PHE A 148 -20.58 3.13 -27.59
CA PHE A 148 -20.49 4.49 -28.11
C PHE A 148 -20.97 4.56 -29.55
N ALA A 149 -21.93 5.45 -29.83
CA ALA A 149 -22.44 5.75 -31.17
C ALA A 149 -23.23 7.07 -31.18
N GLU A 150 -23.41 7.67 -32.35
CA GLU A 150 -24.23 8.89 -32.49
C GLU A 150 -25.73 8.63 -32.32
N GLY A 151 -26.43 9.62 -31.74
CA GLY A 151 -27.87 9.71 -31.70
C GLY A 151 -28.51 9.31 -30.38
N GLY A 152 -29.84 9.24 -30.40
CA GLY A 152 -30.68 9.07 -29.21
C GLY A 152 -31.30 10.38 -28.76
N THR A 153 -31.62 10.47 -27.47
CA THR A 153 -32.20 11.67 -26.87
C THR A 153 -31.31 12.19 -25.75
N PRO A 154 -31.31 13.51 -25.47
CA PRO A 154 -30.51 14.08 -24.39
C PRO A 154 -30.71 13.36 -23.06
N ASN A 155 -29.62 13.06 -22.37
CA ASN A 155 -29.67 12.57 -21.00
C ASN A 155 -30.22 13.65 -20.07
N VAL A 156 -30.89 13.23 -18.99
CA VAL A 156 -31.57 14.16 -18.06
C VAL A 156 -30.60 15.04 -17.27
N GLU A 157 -29.36 14.59 -17.07
CA GLU A 157 -28.36 15.25 -16.24
C GLU A 157 -27.14 15.68 -17.05
N ALA A 158 -26.53 14.76 -17.81
CA ALA A 158 -25.53 15.10 -18.80
C ALA A 158 -26.22 15.58 -20.09
N THR A 159 -26.82 16.77 -20.06
CA THR A 159 -27.77 17.24 -21.10
C THR A 159 -27.16 17.40 -22.49
N GLU A 160 -25.83 17.42 -22.61
CA GLU A 160 -25.10 17.45 -23.88
C GLU A 160 -24.72 16.05 -24.39
N CYS A 161 -25.00 15.00 -23.62
CA CYS A 161 -24.87 13.62 -24.05
C CYS A 161 -26.24 13.09 -24.51
N ASN A 162 -26.26 12.28 -25.58
CA ASN A 162 -27.46 11.56 -25.99
C ASN A 162 -27.37 10.08 -25.60
N SER A 163 -28.52 9.45 -25.40
CA SER A 163 -28.55 8.02 -25.11
C SER A 163 -29.75 7.32 -25.75
N THR A 164 -29.54 6.06 -26.12
CA THR A 164 -30.59 5.10 -26.47
C THR A 164 -30.65 3.98 -25.42
N SER A 165 -31.38 2.90 -25.70
CA SER A 165 -31.35 1.70 -24.87
C SER A 165 -29.99 0.98 -24.88
N SER A 166 -29.20 1.13 -25.95
CA SER A 166 -27.96 0.37 -26.15
C SER A 166 -26.75 1.22 -26.53
N SER A 167 -26.92 2.54 -26.70
CA SER A 167 -25.83 3.44 -27.07
C SER A 167 -25.76 4.72 -26.25
N TRP A 168 -24.55 5.29 -26.18
CA TRP A 168 -24.23 6.56 -25.55
C TRP A 168 -23.45 7.44 -26.54
N GLU A 169 -23.89 8.68 -26.72
CA GLU A 169 -23.17 9.72 -27.44
C GLU A 169 -22.66 10.73 -26.40
N PRO A 170 -21.34 10.88 -26.21
CA PRO A 170 -20.81 11.88 -25.30
C PRO A 170 -20.97 13.29 -25.88
N ARG A 171 -20.81 14.32 -25.04
CA ARG A 171 -20.76 15.72 -25.48
C ARG A 171 -19.64 15.94 -26.50
N ASP A 172 -19.80 16.93 -27.37
CA ASP A 172 -18.89 17.15 -28.50
C ASP A 172 -17.42 17.32 -28.09
N ALA A 173 -17.17 17.99 -26.98
CA ALA A 173 -15.82 18.33 -26.50
C ALA A 173 -15.08 17.19 -25.76
N VAL A 174 -15.57 15.94 -25.80
CA VAL A 174 -14.83 14.73 -25.35
C VAL A 174 -15.06 13.54 -26.28
N LYS A 175 -15.58 13.78 -27.49
CA LYS A 175 -15.84 12.71 -28.46
C LYS A 175 -14.52 12.06 -28.90
N GLY A 176 -13.50 12.87 -29.13
CA GLY A 176 -12.16 12.44 -29.48
C GLY A 176 -11.48 11.69 -28.34
N ASP A 177 -11.57 12.22 -27.12
CA ASP A 177 -11.04 11.57 -25.91
C ASP A 177 -11.59 10.14 -25.77
N VAL A 178 -12.92 10.00 -25.84
CA VAL A 178 -13.59 8.70 -25.74
C VAL A 178 -13.11 7.77 -26.86
N ALA A 179 -13.04 8.25 -28.10
CA ALA A 179 -12.59 7.45 -29.22
C ALA A 179 -11.15 6.94 -29.02
N ARG A 180 -10.22 7.83 -28.65
CA ARG A 180 -8.80 7.48 -28.42
C ARG A 180 -8.61 6.54 -27.24
N ILE A 181 -9.45 6.61 -26.20
CA ILE A 181 -9.44 5.64 -25.11
C ILE A 181 -9.91 4.27 -25.59
N ILE A 182 -10.96 4.19 -26.41
CA ILE A 182 -11.42 2.92 -26.99
C ILE A 182 -10.35 2.30 -27.90
N PHE A 183 -9.72 3.09 -28.78
CA PHE A 183 -8.64 2.62 -29.64
C PHE A 183 -7.42 2.15 -28.82
N TYR A 184 -7.08 2.87 -27.76
CA TYR A 184 -6.04 2.46 -26.82
C TYR A 184 -6.34 1.11 -26.18
N MET A 185 -7.53 0.93 -25.61
CA MET A 185 -7.91 -0.32 -24.96
C MET A 185 -7.87 -1.50 -25.93
N ALA A 186 -8.38 -1.30 -27.15
CA ALA A 186 -8.33 -2.32 -28.20
C ALA A 186 -6.90 -2.64 -28.68
N THR A 187 -5.92 -1.75 -28.47
CA THR A 187 -4.52 -1.96 -28.88
C THR A 187 -3.66 -2.47 -27.74
N ARG A 188 -3.95 -2.08 -26.51
CA ARG A 188 -3.21 -2.50 -25.32
C ARG A 188 -3.55 -3.93 -24.91
N TYR A 189 -4.81 -4.34 -25.05
CA TYR A 189 -5.31 -5.62 -24.54
C TYR A 189 -5.69 -6.55 -25.70
N GLU A 190 -4.71 -7.34 -26.15
CA GLU A 190 -4.78 -8.27 -27.30
C GLU A 190 -4.85 -9.76 -26.85
N GLY A 191 -5.23 -10.04 -25.59
CA GLY A 191 -5.38 -11.41 -25.10
C GLY A 191 -4.09 -12.14 -24.67
N GLU A 192 -2.94 -11.46 -24.59
CA GLU A 192 -1.68 -12.06 -24.13
C GLU A 192 -1.68 -12.32 -22.61
N ASN A 193 -1.04 -13.39 -22.16
CA ASN A 193 -0.84 -13.70 -20.73
C ASN A 193 -2.12 -13.76 -19.85
N GLY A 194 -3.27 -14.04 -20.46
CA GLY A 194 -4.55 -14.09 -19.74
C GLY A 194 -5.20 -12.72 -19.53
N GLU A 195 -4.65 -11.65 -20.10
CA GLU A 195 -5.32 -10.38 -20.26
C GLU A 195 -6.55 -10.51 -21.18
N PRO A 196 -7.53 -9.58 -21.13
CA PRO A 196 -8.64 -9.60 -22.08
C PRO A 196 -8.19 -9.34 -23.52
N ASP A 197 -8.96 -9.84 -24.48
CA ASP A 197 -8.82 -9.58 -25.91
C ASP A 197 -9.94 -8.62 -26.35
N LEU A 198 -9.62 -7.34 -26.43
CA LEU A 198 -10.57 -6.25 -26.59
C LEU A 198 -10.59 -5.75 -28.04
N GLU A 199 -11.78 -5.66 -28.67
CA GLU A 199 -11.89 -5.21 -30.06
C GLU A 199 -12.93 -4.10 -30.32
N ALA A 200 -12.50 -3.06 -31.02
CA ALA A 200 -13.42 -2.02 -31.50
C ALA A 200 -14.14 -2.53 -32.77
N VAL A 201 -15.47 -2.50 -32.77
CA VAL A 201 -16.31 -3.06 -33.86
C VAL A 201 -17.18 -1.98 -34.50
N ASP A 202 -17.83 -2.25 -35.64
CA ASP A 202 -18.72 -1.26 -36.29
C ASP A 202 -20.21 -1.56 -36.07
N LYS A 203 -20.61 -1.75 -34.79
CA LYS A 203 -21.99 -2.05 -34.39
C LYS A 203 -22.25 -1.62 -32.94
N VAL A 204 -23.51 -1.63 -32.52
CA VAL A 204 -23.91 -1.39 -31.12
C VAL A 204 -24.60 -2.62 -30.55
N ASN A 205 -24.81 -2.63 -29.23
CA ASN A 205 -25.40 -3.73 -28.47
C ASN A 205 -24.53 -4.99 -28.53
N THR A 206 -23.23 -4.84 -28.22
CA THR A 206 -22.21 -5.89 -28.32
C THR A 206 -22.07 -6.74 -27.05
N TYR A 207 -22.54 -6.25 -25.90
CA TYR A 207 -22.51 -6.99 -24.64
C TYR A 207 -23.20 -8.37 -24.79
N PRO A 208 -22.61 -9.48 -24.27
CA PRO A 208 -21.46 -9.55 -23.35
C PRO A 208 -20.09 -9.80 -24.00
N LEU A 209 -19.94 -9.55 -25.30
CA LEU A 209 -18.64 -9.77 -25.97
C LEU A 209 -17.61 -8.73 -25.52
N ALA A 210 -16.33 -9.06 -25.69
CA ALA A 210 -15.21 -8.13 -25.49
C ALA A 210 -15.08 -7.14 -26.68
N GLU A 211 -16.22 -6.63 -27.15
CA GLU A 211 -16.33 -5.77 -28.32
C GLU A 211 -16.97 -4.45 -27.89
N HIS A 212 -16.50 -3.29 -28.37
CA HIS A 212 -17.08 -2.00 -27.93
C HIS A 212 -17.19 -0.95 -29.03
N GLY A 213 -18.33 -0.25 -29.04
CA GLY A 213 -18.58 0.96 -29.83
C GLY A 213 -18.85 0.71 -31.32
N LYS A 214 -19.26 1.78 -32.02
CA LYS A 214 -19.46 1.82 -33.47
C LYS A 214 -18.28 2.53 -34.13
N LEU A 215 -17.35 1.74 -34.67
CA LEU A 215 -16.08 2.15 -35.25
C LEU A 215 -16.19 3.33 -36.21
N SER A 216 -17.18 3.34 -37.10
CA SER A 216 -17.41 4.46 -38.02
C SER A 216 -17.63 5.81 -37.30
N ASP A 217 -18.33 5.80 -36.16
CA ASP A 217 -18.55 7.01 -35.35
C ASP A 217 -17.29 7.37 -34.54
N LEU A 218 -16.56 6.38 -34.01
CA LEU A 218 -15.29 6.60 -33.30
C LEU A 218 -14.21 7.20 -34.20
N LEU A 219 -14.08 6.73 -35.44
CA LEU A 219 -13.18 7.29 -36.46
C LEU A 219 -13.53 8.76 -36.73
N LYS A 220 -14.82 9.05 -36.95
CA LYS A 220 -15.33 10.40 -37.15
C LYS A 220 -15.02 11.30 -35.94
N TRP A 221 -15.21 10.80 -34.72
CA TRP A 221 -14.97 11.55 -33.49
C TRP A 221 -13.51 11.90 -33.29
N ASN A 222 -12.59 10.97 -33.55
CA ASN A 222 -11.15 11.23 -33.48
C ASN A 222 -10.71 12.38 -34.43
N GLU A 223 -11.33 12.48 -35.61
CA GLU A 223 -11.03 13.56 -36.57
C GLU A 223 -11.67 14.91 -36.20
N GLN A 224 -12.89 14.87 -35.66
CA GLN A 224 -13.64 16.09 -35.33
C GLN A 224 -13.19 16.76 -34.03
N ASP A 225 -12.62 15.98 -33.12
CA ASP A 225 -12.16 16.42 -31.80
C ASP A 225 -10.70 15.96 -31.59
N PRO A 226 -9.72 16.66 -32.24
CA PRO A 226 -8.31 16.32 -32.10
C PRO A 226 -7.80 16.56 -30.67
N PRO A 227 -6.70 15.91 -30.24
CA PRO A 227 -6.18 16.07 -28.90
C PRO A 227 -5.93 17.53 -28.52
N ASP A 228 -6.41 17.94 -27.35
CA ASP A 228 -6.19 19.28 -26.79
C ASP A 228 -5.11 19.27 -25.69
N ASP A 229 -4.88 20.42 -25.04
CA ASP A 229 -3.86 20.52 -23.99
C ASP A 229 -4.24 19.75 -22.72
N PHE A 230 -5.54 19.66 -22.42
CA PHE A 230 -6.03 18.92 -21.27
C PHE A 230 -5.76 17.42 -21.44
N GLU A 231 -6.07 16.88 -22.61
CA GLU A 231 -5.86 15.47 -22.93
C GLU A 231 -4.37 15.12 -23.03
N ARG A 232 -3.55 15.99 -23.63
CA ARG A 232 -2.08 15.84 -23.61
C ARG A 232 -1.51 15.85 -22.20
N ASN A 233 -1.95 16.80 -21.36
CA ASN A 233 -1.55 16.83 -19.95
C ASN A 233 -1.93 15.54 -19.23
N ARG A 234 -3.16 15.05 -19.45
CA ARG A 234 -3.61 13.78 -18.90
C ARG A 234 -2.70 12.61 -19.30
N ASN A 235 -2.33 12.51 -20.58
CA ASN A 235 -1.42 11.47 -21.06
C ASN A 235 -0.04 11.56 -20.38
N ASN A 236 0.45 12.78 -20.13
CA ASN A 236 1.71 13.01 -19.42
C ASN A 236 1.66 12.61 -17.95
N VAL A 237 0.60 13.01 -17.25
CA VAL A 237 0.41 12.63 -15.84
C VAL A 237 0.29 11.12 -15.74
N ILE A 238 -0.55 10.46 -16.54
CA ILE A 238 -0.67 9.00 -16.47
C ILE A 238 0.66 8.32 -16.80
N TYR A 239 1.45 8.86 -17.73
CA TYR A 239 2.79 8.34 -18.01
C TYR A 239 3.73 8.43 -16.80
N THR A 240 3.64 9.45 -15.93
CA THR A 240 4.46 9.48 -14.71
C THR A 240 4.11 8.38 -13.74
N TRP A 241 2.85 7.92 -13.75
CA TRP A 241 2.35 6.79 -12.96
C TRP A 241 2.62 5.46 -13.66
N GLN A 242 1.89 5.15 -14.74
CA GLN A 242 1.87 3.83 -15.39
C GLN A 242 3.07 3.57 -16.31
N LYS A 243 3.90 4.57 -16.65
CA LYS A 243 5.03 4.45 -17.59
C LYS A 243 4.65 3.99 -19.01
N ASN A 244 3.37 3.99 -19.36
CA ASN A 244 2.90 3.87 -20.72
C ASN A 244 2.06 5.09 -21.13
N ARG A 245 2.04 5.35 -22.44
CA ARG A 245 1.29 6.45 -23.05
C ARG A 245 0.15 5.88 -23.89
N ASN A 246 -0.91 6.66 -24.07
CA ASN A 246 -1.90 6.39 -25.10
C ASN A 246 -1.35 6.87 -26.46
N PRO A 247 -1.03 5.97 -27.41
CA PRO A 247 -0.45 6.35 -28.69
C PRO A 247 -1.38 7.20 -29.54
N PHE A 248 -2.69 7.09 -29.35
CA PHE A 248 -3.66 7.80 -30.17
C PHE A 248 -3.84 9.25 -29.70
N ILE A 249 -3.40 9.60 -28.50
CA ILE A 249 -3.28 11.00 -28.04
C ILE A 249 -2.02 11.64 -28.62
N ASP A 250 -0.91 10.91 -28.63
CA ASP A 250 0.36 11.42 -29.19
C ASP A 250 0.36 11.42 -30.72
N HIS A 251 -0.28 10.42 -31.35
CA HIS A 251 -0.33 10.17 -32.78
C HIS A 251 -1.78 9.85 -33.22
N PRO A 252 -2.69 10.83 -33.21
CA PRO A 252 -4.09 10.62 -33.59
C PRO A 252 -4.26 10.11 -35.03
N GLU A 253 -3.26 10.32 -35.90
CA GLU A 253 -3.20 9.77 -37.25
C GLU A 253 -3.10 8.24 -37.29
N PHE A 254 -2.56 7.59 -36.25
CA PHE A 254 -2.44 6.13 -36.18
C PHE A 254 -3.80 5.44 -36.21
N VAL A 255 -4.85 6.09 -35.70
CA VAL A 255 -6.23 5.59 -35.76
C VAL A 255 -6.62 5.28 -37.22
N ASN A 256 -6.38 6.23 -38.13
CA ASN A 256 -6.74 6.07 -39.54
C ASN A 256 -5.81 5.13 -40.29
N LEU A 257 -4.56 4.95 -39.84
CA LEU A 257 -3.65 3.94 -40.38
C LEU A 257 -4.02 2.51 -39.97
N ILE A 258 -4.65 2.33 -38.80
CA ILE A 258 -5.03 0.99 -38.31
C ILE A 258 -6.43 0.60 -38.78
N TRP A 259 -7.44 1.45 -38.55
CA TRP A 259 -8.85 1.11 -38.78
C TRP A 259 -9.52 1.90 -39.92
N GLY A 260 -8.89 2.98 -40.39
CA GLY A 260 -9.46 3.88 -41.39
C GLY A 260 -8.92 3.64 -42.80
N THR A 261 -8.89 4.73 -43.59
CA THR A 261 -8.33 4.75 -44.95
C THR A 261 -7.05 5.58 -45.04
N GLY A 262 -6.34 5.75 -43.92
CA GLY A 262 -5.08 6.49 -43.88
C GLY A 262 -4.00 5.81 -44.73
N ILE A 263 -3.11 6.62 -45.30
CA ILE A 263 -1.95 6.14 -46.05
C ILE A 263 -0.71 6.72 -45.36
N SER A 264 0.31 5.91 -45.16
CA SER A 264 1.58 6.35 -44.57
C SER A 264 2.21 7.47 -45.40
N ASN A 265 2.85 8.42 -44.73
CA ASN A 265 3.59 9.47 -45.41
C ASN A 265 4.76 8.86 -46.20
N ASN A 266 5.01 9.35 -47.42
CA ASN A 266 6.14 8.93 -48.25
C ASN A 266 7.49 9.21 -47.57
N ILE A 267 7.55 10.24 -46.72
CA ILE A 267 8.73 10.50 -45.90
C ILE A 267 8.57 9.80 -44.56
N LEU A 268 9.49 8.88 -44.26
CA LEU A 268 9.58 8.16 -43.00
C LEU A 268 10.71 8.75 -42.15
N ILE A 269 10.40 9.23 -40.95
CA ILE A 269 11.37 9.69 -39.95
C ILE A 269 11.33 8.67 -38.82
N SER A 270 12.40 7.89 -38.65
CA SER A 270 12.44 6.75 -37.72
C SER A 270 13.76 6.71 -36.95
N ASN A 271 13.85 5.83 -35.94
CA ASN A 271 15.06 5.65 -35.12
C ASN A 271 15.59 6.98 -34.58
N ILE A 272 14.69 7.77 -33.98
CA ILE A 272 15.04 9.07 -33.44
C ILE A 272 15.83 8.84 -32.15
N GLU A 273 17.01 9.44 -32.06
CA GLU A 273 17.95 9.27 -30.96
C GLU A 273 18.43 10.63 -30.42
N LEU A 274 18.68 10.65 -29.11
CA LEU A 274 19.25 11.77 -28.36
C LEU A 274 20.61 11.34 -27.80
N THR A 275 21.66 12.10 -28.08
CA THR A 275 23.01 11.85 -27.54
C THR A 275 23.63 13.13 -26.98
N PRO A 276 24.05 13.15 -25.71
CA PRO A 276 23.85 12.09 -24.70
C PRO A 276 22.38 12.02 -24.23
N LEU A 277 21.94 10.85 -23.75
CA LEU A 277 20.56 10.64 -23.29
C LEU A 277 20.17 11.51 -22.08
N LYS A 278 21.14 11.94 -21.28
CA LYS A 278 20.98 12.84 -20.13
C LYS A 278 21.97 13.99 -20.25
N PRO A 279 21.70 14.99 -21.09
CA PRO A 279 22.64 16.08 -21.37
C PRO A 279 22.85 16.98 -20.15
N THR A 280 24.12 17.33 -19.93
CA THR A 280 24.54 18.33 -18.93
C THR A 280 24.63 19.73 -19.55
N PRO A 281 24.81 20.78 -18.74
CA PRO A 281 24.95 22.14 -19.24
C PRO A 281 26.16 22.40 -20.14
N GLU A 282 27.13 21.49 -20.15
CA GLU A 282 28.34 21.53 -20.96
C GLU A 282 28.20 20.72 -22.25
N ASP A 283 27.21 19.82 -22.33
CA ASP A 283 27.08 18.88 -23.43
C ASP A 283 26.45 19.54 -24.67
N PRO A 284 27.09 19.47 -25.86
CA PRO A 284 26.38 19.67 -27.11
C PRO A 284 25.42 18.50 -27.33
N ILE A 285 24.19 18.80 -27.74
CA ILE A 285 23.11 17.82 -27.76
C ILE A 285 22.86 17.38 -29.21
N LYS A 286 23.29 16.17 -29.55
CA LYS A 286 23.08 15.60 -30.89
C LYS A 286 21.72 14.93 -30.95
N ILE A 287 20.92 15.32 -31.95
CA ILE A 287 19.71 14.61 -32.35
C ILE A 287 20.00 13.94 -33.69
N SER A 288 19.64 12.66 -33.81
CA SER A 288 19.72 11.91 -35.06
C SER A 288 18.42 11.17 -35.36
N ALA A 289 18.19 10.90 -36.64
CA ALA A 289 17.11 10.06 -37.13
C ALA A 289 17.47 9.44 -38.47
N ASN A 290 16.91 8.28 -38.76
CA ASN A 290 16.88 7.72 -40.10
C ASN A 290 15.74 8.38 -40.87
N ILE A 291 16.05 8.95 -42.04
CA ILE A 291 15.03 9.58 -42.88
C ILE A 291 15.11 9.00 -44.28
N SER A 292 14.00 8.45 -44.76
CA SER A 292 13.89 7.85 -46.09
C SER A 292 12.66 8.34 -46.83
N SER A 293 12.74 8.32 -48.16
CA SER A 293 11.63 8.61 -49.07
C SER A 293 11.83 7.82 -50.35
N ASP A 294 10.74 7.43 -51.00
CA ASP A 294 10.79 6.67 -52.27
C ASP A 294 11.23 7.55 -53.45
N GLU A 295 11.14 8.88 -53.32
CA GLU A 295 11.46 9.84 -54.37
C GLU A 295 12.12 11.12 -53.82
N GLY A 296 12.88 11.81 -54.68
CA GLY A 296 13.46 13.12 -54.36
C GLY A 296 14.73 13.07 -53.50
N THR A 297 15.28 14.27 -53.25
CA THR A 297 16.41 14.45 -52.31
C THR A 297 15.86 14.98 -51.00
N ILE A 298 16.20 14.30 -49.90
CA ILE A 298 15.72 14.66 -48.57
C ILE A 298 16.55 15.81 -48.01
N SER A 299 15.86 16.83 -47.51
CA SER A 299 16.43 17.80 -46.59
C SER A 299 15.67 17.72 -45.26
N ALA A 300 16.40 17.87 -44.15
CA ALA A 300 15.83 17.78 -42.82
C ALA A 300 16.38 18.85 -41.89
N SER A 301 15.57 19.23 -40.90
CA SER A 301 15.93 20.20 -39.88
C SER A 301 15.32 19.85 -38.53
N ILE A 302 16.00 20.24 -37.46
CA ILE A 302 15.50 20.18 -36.09
C ILE A 302 14.88 21.54 -35.76
N ALA A 303 13.58 21.57 -35.50
CA ALA A 303 12.92 22.71 -34.87
C ALA A 303 12.92 22.50 -33.36
N TRP A 304 13.42 23.45 -32.57
CA TRP A 304 13.53 23.33 -31.11
C TRP A 304 13.29 24.64 -30.37
N GLY A 305 13.00 24.53 -29.07
CA GLY A 305 12.76 25.65 -28.16
C GLY A 305 12.60 25.19 -26.70
N THR A 306 12.29 26.14 -25.81
CA THR A 306 12.08 25.88 -24.36
C THR A 306 10.60 25.88 -23.97
N SER A 307 9.70 25.88 -24.96
CA SER A 307 8.25 25.78 -24.78
C SER A 307 7.68 24.85 -25.84
N TYR A 308 6.76 23.98 -25.43
CA TYR A 308 6.11 22.98 -26.29
C TYR A 308 5.49 23.60 -27.55
N GLU A 309 4.78 24.73 -27.40
CA GLU A 309 4.10 25.42 -28.51
C GLU A 309 5.05 26.24 -29.39
N GLN A 310 6.24 26.57 -28.89
CA GLN A 310 7.14 27.56 -29.50
C GLN A 310 8.53 26.96 -29.77
N VAL A 311 8.59 25.99 -30.69
CA VAL A 311 9.83 25.44 -31.25
C VAL A 311 10.34 26.29 -32.43
N SER A 312 10.80 27.50 -32.13
CA SER A 312 11.12 28.53 -33.14
C SER A 312 12.55 28.50 -33.68
N SER A 313 13.50 27.87 -32.98
CA SER A 313 14.88 27.75 -33.44
C SER A 313 15.03 26.58 -34.41
N THR A 314 15.77 26.75 -35.50
CA THR A 314 15.95 25.70 -36.51
C THR A 314 17.44 25.38 -36.70
N ILE A 315 17.77 24.10 -36.80
CA ILE A 315 19.11 23.58 -37.14
C ILE A 315 18.98 22.66 -38.35
N ASP A 316 19.66 22.98 -39.44
CA ASP A 316 19.73 22.07 -40.58
C ASP A 316 20.49 20.80 -40.20
N MET A 317 19.96 19.64 -40.61
CA MET A 317 20.59 18.35 -40.37
C MET A 317 21.51 17.97 -41.53
N SER A 318 22.65 17.36 -41.22
CA SER A 318 23.53 16.76 -42.20
C SER A 318 23.27 15.26 -42.32
N GLU A 319 23.26 14.75 -43.56
CA GLU A 319 23.11 13.33 -43.86
C GLU A 319 24.47 12.63 -43.86
N ASN A 320 24.55 11.46 -43.23
CA ASN A 320 25.63 10.51 -43.39
C ASN A 320 25.05 9.08 -43.41
N GLU A 321 25.24 8.34 -44.50
CA GLU A 321 24.74 6.96 -44.67
C GLU A 321 23.24 6.82 -44.28
N SER A 322 22.40 7.76 -44.76
CA SER A 322 20.95 7.83 -44.47
C SER A 322 20.55 8.17 -43.02
N VAL A 323 21.52 8.48 -42.16
CA VAL A 323 21.28 9.05 -40.84
C VAL A 323 21.44 10.57 -40.93
N PHE A 324 20.35 11.28 -40.66
CA PHE A 324 20.36 12.72 -40.54
C PHE A 324 20.69 13.09 -39.10
N SER A 325 21.57 14.07 -38.89
CA SER A 325 21.84 14.58 -37.55
C SER A 325 22.09 16.08 -37.50
N GLY A 326 21.72 16.68 -36.38
CA GLY A 326 22.03 18.07 -36.04
C GLY A 326 22.36 18.18 -34.55
N THR A 327 22.93 19.32 -34.16
CA THR A 327 23.38 19.54 -32.78
C THR A 327 22.76 20.81 -32.21
N ILE A 328 21.92 20.64 -31.19
CA ILE A 328 21.44 21.74 -30.35
C ILE A 328 22.61 22.16 -29.44
N PRO A 329 22.97 23.46 -29.39
CA PRO A 329 24.02 23.94 -28.49
C PRO A 329 23.70 23.63 -27.03
N ALA A 330 24.74 23.49 -26.20
CA ALA A 330 24.59 23.27 -24.76
C ALA A 330 23.65 24.31 -24.12
N GLN A 331 22.83 23.86 -23.17
CA GLN A 331 21.72 24.63 -22.58
C GLN A 331 21.89 24.72 -21.06
N PRO A 332 21.39 25.75 -20.38
CA PRO A 332 21.52 25.86 -18.92
C PRO A 332 20.86 24.71 -18.16
N GLU A 333 21.38 24.38 -16.97
CA GLU A 333 20.78 23.40 -16.06
C GLU A 333 19.29 23.69 -15.82
N GLY A 334 18.49 22.62 -15.74
CA GLY A 334 17.06 22.70 -15.43
C GLY A 334 16.19 23.09 -16.62
N THR A 335 16.79 23.47 -17.76
CA THR A 335 16.07 23.80 -18.99
C THR A 335 15.41 22.54 -19.55
N THR A 336 14.10 22.59 -19.83
CA THR A 336 13.43 21.59 -20.66
C THR A 336 13.48 22.04 -22.11
N ILE A 337 14.01 21.17 -22.98
CA ILE A 337 14.06 21.38 -24.43
C ILE A 337 12.96 20.58 -25.09
N TYR A 338 12.24 21.25 -25.97
CA TYR A 338 11.25 20.67 -26.87
C TYR A 338 11.81 20.71 -28.27
N TYR A 339 11.68 19.61 -29.01
CA TYR A 339 12.14 19.58 -30.40
C TYR A 339 11.31 18.63 -31.26
N LYS A 340 11.32 18.87 -32.57
CA LYS A 340 10.82 17.97 -33.59
C LYS A 340 11.71 18.00 -34.83
N ILE A 341 11.69 16.93 -35.60
CA ILE A 341 12.39 16.82 -36.87
C ILE A 341 11.39 17.12 -37.99
N ASN A 342 11.74 18.04 -38.88
CA ASN A 342 11.01 18.27 -40.12
C ASN A 342 11.84 17.74 -41.28
N ALA A 343 11.20 17.11 -42.25
CA ALA A 343 11.84 16.61 -43.46
C ALA A 343 10.99 16.91 -44.69
N THR A 344 11.65 17.15 -45.83
CA THR A 344 11.00 17.31 -47.13
C THR A 344 11.85 16.68 -48.22
N ASN A 345 11.21 16.08 -49.23
CA ASN A 345 11.86 15.61 -50.45
C ASN A 345 11.68 16.60 -51.63
N GLY A 346 11.18 17.81 -51.33
CA GLY A 346 10.81 18.86 -52.29
C GLY A 346 9.36 18.81 -52.79
N THR A 347 8.67 17.68 -52.64
CA THR A 347 7.25 17.50 -53.00
C THR A 347 6.38 17.24 -51.78
N ASP A 348 6.81 16.28 -50.96
CA ASP A 348 6.19 15.90 -49.70
C ASP A 348 6.92 16.56 -48.52
N ALA A 349 6.22 16.63 -47.39
CA ALA A 349 6.78 17.04 -46.12
C ALA A 349 6.26 16.13 -45.00
N ALA A 350 7.12 15.86 -44.03
CA ALA A 350 6.78 15.15 -42.81
C ALA A 350 7.42 15.86 -41.62
N SER A 351 6.76 15.75 -40.47
CA SER A 351 7.31 16.16 -39.19
C SER A 351 7.17 15.01 -38.21
N SER A 352 8.20 14.77 -37.39
CA SER A 352 8.04 13.97 -36.19
C SER A 352 7.11 14.69 -35.21
N PHE A 353 6.66 13.97 -34.19
CA PHE A 353 6.06 14.61 -33.04
C PHE A 353 7.08 15.46 -32.27
N THR A 354 6.58 16.29 -31.36
CA THR A 354 7.42 17.05 -30.43
C THR A 354 7.90 16.11 -29.32
N TYR A 355 9.21 15.94 -29.20
CA TYR A 355 9.86 15.27 -28.09
C TYR A 355 10.34 16.29 -27.06
N SER A 356 10.59 15.82 -25.84
CA SER A 356 11.25 16.66 -24.84
C SER A 356 12.28 15.91 -24.02
N PHE A 357 13.30 16.64 -23.57
CA PHE A 357 14.27 16.19 -22.58
C PHE A 357 14.68 17.36 -21.69
N LYS A 358 15.19 17.06 -20.50
CA LYS A 358 15.62 18.06 -19.52
C LYS A 358 17.14 18.06 -19.40
N ILE A 359 17.73 19.24 -19.32
CA ILE A 359 19.15 19.40 -18.99
C ILE A 359 19.32 19.15 -17.50
N THR A 360 20.17 18.19 -17.17
CA THR A 360 20.43 17.78 -15.80
C THR A 360 21.92 17.76 -15.53
N VAL A 361 22.35 18.29 -14.38
CA VAL A 361 23.72 18.11 -13.93
C VAL A 361 23.83 16.74 -13.23
N PRO A 362 24.79 15.88 -13.61
CA PRO A 362 25.10 14.66 -12.88
C PRO A 362 25.48 15.05 -11.45
N PHE A 363 24.99 14.30 -10.47
CA PHE A 363 25.34 14.56 -9.09
C PHE A 363 26.88 14.55 -8.90
N ALA A 364 27.42 15.67 -8.39
CA ALA A 364 28.86 15.88 -8.23
C ALA A 364 29.33 15.82 -6.76
N GLY A 365 28.46 15.43 -5.83
CA GLY A 365 28.75 15.36 -4.40
C GLY A 365 29.28 14.00 -3.94
N THR A 366 29.45 13.86 -2.63
CA THR A 366 29.75 12.56 -1.98
C THR A 366 28.45 11.92 -1.54
N LEU A 367 28.25 10.65 -1.88
CA LEU A 367 27.12 9.87 -1.38
C LEU A 367 27.48 9.23 -0.04
N THR A 368 26.62 9.40 0.93
CA THR A 368 26.63 8.68 2.19
C THR A 368 25.76 7.44 2.08
N SER A 369 26.22 6.30 2.58
CA SER A 369 25.40 5.08 2.59
C SER A 369 24.21 5.23 3.55
N ILE A 370 23.08 4.61 3.24
CA ILE A 370 21.93 4.62 4.16
C ILE A 370 22.30 3.97 5.50
N TYR A 371 23.16 2.94 5.47
CA TYR A 371 23.73 2.34 6.67
C TYR A 371 24.43 3.37 7.56
N ASP A 372 25.26 4.24 7.00
CA ASP A 372 25.94 5.28 7.79
C ASP A 372 24.97 6.39 8.26
N ILE A 373 23.95 6.70 7.47
CA ILE A 373 22.88 7.64 7.86
C ILE A 373 22.13 7.09 9.07
N GLN A 374 21.76 5.81 9.06
CA GLN A 374 21.10 5.15 10.18
C GLN A 374 21.99 5.07 11.42
N GLY A 375 23.27 4.77 11.24
CA GLY A 375 24.27 4.74 12.32
C GLY A 375 24.09 3.66 13.39
N GLN A 376 23.18 2.70 13.15
CA GLN A 376 22.95 1.51 13.98
C GLN A 376 22.53 1.83 15.42
N THR A 377 21.80 2.93 15.59
CA THR A 377 21.27 3.39 16.87
C THR A 377 19.91 4.03 16.63
N ASN A 378 19.07 4.14 17.66
CA ASN A 378 17.73 4.75 17.59
C ASN A 378 17.72 6.26 17.26
N ILE A 379 18.88 6.85 17.02
CA ILE A 379 19.06 8.24 16.62
C ILE A 379 20.18 8.23 15.61
N SER A 380 19.90 8.74 14.41
CA SER A 380 20.90 8.91 13.37
C SER A 380 22.06 9.79 13.86
N PRO A 381 23.33 9.40 13.61
CA PRO A 381 24.50 10.25 13.86
C PRO A 381 24.58 11.46 12.94
N MET A 382 23.71 11.52 11.93
CA MET A 382 23.62 12.62 10.96
C MET A 382 22.33 13.41 11.10
N ALA A 383 21.52 13.13 12.13
CA ALA A 383 20.30 13.88 12.41
C ALA A 383 20.61 15.36 12.60
N ASP A 384 20.21 16.18 11.63
CA ASP A 384 20.26 17.63 11.72
C ASP A 384 19.13 18.16 12.59
N ARG A 385 18.00 17.44 12.62
CA ARG A 385 16.81 17.83 13.37
C ARG A 385 16.30 16.68 14.23
N ILE A 386 15.94 16.97 15.48
CA ILE A 386 15.26 16.01 16.38
C ILE A 386 13.92 16.59 16.80
N VAL A 387 12.83 15.90 16.46
CA VAL A 387 11.45 16.26 16.80
C VAL A 387 10.86 15.20 17.71
N VAL A 388 10.70 15.55 18.98
CA VAL A 388 10.12 14.65 20.02
C VAL A 388 8.64 14.96 20.31
N SER A 389 8.16 16.15 19.92
CA SER A 389 6.75 16.57 20.03
C SER A 389 6.48 17.75 19.09
N PRO A 390 5.22 18.13 18.82
CA PRO A 390 4.90 19.17 17.82
C PRO A 390 5.48 20.55 18.15
N ASN A 391 5.89 20.77 19.41
CA ASN A 391 6.43 22.03 19.90
C ASN A 391 7.88 21.89 20.38
N SER A 392 8.55 20.76 20.11
CA SER A 392 9.92 20.49 20.55
C SER A 392 10.76 19.98 19.40
N THR A 393 11.42 20.91 18.73
CA THR A 393 12.41 20.65 17.69
C THR A 393 13.76 21.13 18.16
N GLN A 394 14.76 20.26 18.09
CA GLN A 394 16.16 20.59 18.29
C GLN A 394 16.90 20.52 16.96
N GLU A 395 17.48 21.65 16.55
CA GLU A 395 18.38 21.72 15.39
C GLU A 395 19.83 21.50 15.87
N LEU A 396 20.55 20.61 15.21
CA LEU A 396 21.90 20.16 15.54
C LEU A 396 22.97 20.70 14.57
N GLY A 397 22.57 21.16 13.38
CA GLY A 397 23.45 21.85 12.44
C GLY A 397 24.42 20.95 11.65
N TYR A 398 24.05 19.68 11.45
CA TYR A 398 24.72 18.75 10.53
C TYR A 398 24.52 19.14 9.06
N GLY A 399 23.39 19.77 8.72
CA GLY A 399 23.03 20.16 7.37
C GLY A 399 22.55 19.00 6.49
N GLU A 400 22.63 19.20 5.17
CA GLU A 400 22.11 18.26 4.19
C GLU A 400 23.03 17.07 3.94
N VAL A 401 22.44 15.89 3.75
CA VAL A 401 23.12 14.64 3.41
C VAL A 401 22.64 14.16 2.05
N SER A 402 23.58 13.74 1.20
CA SER A 402 23.27 13.11 -0.07
C SER A 402 23.38 11.59 0.02
N THR A 403 22.40 10.87 -0.52
CA THR A 403 22.42 9.40 -0.57
C THR A 403 21.80 8.87 -1.85
N SER A 404 21.91 7.57 -2.06
CA SER A 404 21.31 6.87 -3.18
C SER A 404 20.74 5.53 -2.76
N GLY A 405 19.62 5.13 -3.38
CA GLY A 405 19.01 3.82 -3.14
C GLY A 405 17.97 3.46 -4.18
N ILE A 406 17.53 2.21 -4.14
CA ILE A 406 16.38 1.72 -4.92
C ILE A 406 15.10 2.04 -4.14
N VAL A 407 14.11 2.62 -4.82
CA VAL A 407 12.80 2.90 -4.25
C VAL A 407 12.07 1.57 -3.99
N THR A 408 11.79 1.28 -2.72
CA THR A 408 11.20 0.03 -2.24
C THR A 408 9.75 0.16 -1.79
N GLY A 409 9.27 1.35 -1.51
CA GLY A 409 7.87 1.63 -1.14
C GLY A 409 7.47 3.04 -1.53
N VAL A 410 6.24 3.26 -2.04
CA VAL A 410 5.75 4.58 -2.46
C VAL A 410 4.36 4.80 -1.88
N PHE A 411 4.20 5.90 -1.14
CA PHE A 411 2.98 6.21 -0.38
C PHE A 411 2.64 7.70 -0.56
N GLY A 412 2.23 8.07 -1.79
CA GLY A 412 1.96 9.46 -2.17
C GLY A 412 3.23 10.23 -2.56
N THR A 413 3.53 11.32 -1.85
CA THR A 413 4.78 12.10 -2.01
C THR A 413 5.90 11.59 -1.10
N SER A 414 5.60 10.66 -0.20
CA SER A 414 6.58 9.97 0.62
C SER A 414 6.92 8.60 0.03
N PHE A 415 8.17 8.18 0.18
CA PHE A 415 8.65 6.90 -0.32
C PHE A 415 9.81 6.37 0.53
N TYR A 416 10.18 5.11 0.33
CA TYR A 416 11.32 4.47 0.99
C TYR A 416 12.37 4.13 -0.04
N ILE A 417 13.64 4.33 0.30
CA ILE A 417 14.77 3.88 -0.51
C ILE A 417 15.65 2.94 0.28
N GLN A 418 16.28 2.01 -0.42
CA GLN A 418 17.18 1.03 0.16
C GLN A 418 18.43 0.84 -0.70
N SER A 419 19.62 0.90 -0.08
CA SER A 419 20.91 0.83 -0.77
C SER A 419 21.57 -0.56 -0.71
N GLY A 420 20.93 -1.53 -0.06
CA GLY A 420 21.44 -2.88 0.18
C GLY A 420 20.36 -3.87 0.59
N THR A 421 20.72 -4.95 1.29
CA THR A 421 19.78 -5.93 1.87
C THR A 421 20.04 -6.05 3.36
N GLY A 422 19.01 -6.37 4.16
CA GLY A 422 19.16 -6.53 5.61
C GLY A 422 19.06 -5.23 6.39
N ALA A 423 19.27 -5.37 7.70
CA ALA A 423 19.13 -4.30 8.69
C ALA A 423 19.89 -3.01 8.30
N TRP A 424 19.32 -1.86 8.66
CA TRP A 424 19.87 -0.50 8.52
C TRP A 424 20.13 -0.04 7.08
N ASN A 425 19.60 -0.73 6.07
CA ASN A 425 19.81 -0.34 4.68
C ASN A 425 18.68 0.49 4.08
N GLY A 426 17.59 0.69 4.83
CA GLY A 426 16.41 1.43 4.42
C GLY A 426 16.32 2.80 5.10
N VAL A 427 15.70 3.77 4.43
CA VAL A 427 15.37 5.07 5.02
C VAL A 427 14.08 5.61 4.43
N TYR A 428 13.30 6.27 5.27
CA TYR A 428 12.06 6.93 4.88
C TYR A 428 12.35 8.32 4.30
N VAL A 429 11.75 8.65 3.17
CA VAL A 429 11.83 9.96 2.53
C VAL A 429 10.47 10.63 2.65
N TYR A 430 10.39 11.65 3.50
CA TYR A 430 9.14 12.31 3.87
C TYR A 430 8.79 13.48 2.95
N ASP A 431 7.54 13.51 2.47
CA ASP A 431 6.92 14.59 1.71
C ASP A 431 7.86 15.26 0.70
N SER A 432 8.41 14.43 -0.18
CA SER A 432 9.49 14.85 -1.08
C SER A 432 9.03 15.85 -2.15
N GLY A 433 7.72 15.98 -2.37
CA GLY A 433 7.14 16.63 -3.55
C GLY A 433 7.34 15.83 -4.85
N TYR A 434 7.92 14.63 -4.79
CA TYR A 434 8.12 13.71 -5.90
C TYR A 434 7.38 12.38 -5.65
N SER A 435 7.00 11.70 -6.74
CA SER A 435 6.38 10.38 -6.70
C SER A 435 7.17 9.42 -7.60
N PRO A 436 8.30 8.86 -7.12
CA PRO A 436 9.04 7.84 -7.86
C PRO A 436 8.22 6.57 -8.07
N SER A 437 8.71 5.69 -8.92
CA SER A 437 8.18 4.32 -9.07
C SER A 437 9.01 3.31 -8.30
N LEU A 438 8.38 2.21 -7.88
CA LEU A 438 9.11 1.06 -7.32
C LEU A 438 10.21 0.61 -8.30
N GLY A 439 11.41 0.36 -7.78
CA GLY A 439 12.56 -0.01 -8.60
C GLY A 439 13.31 1.16 -9.24
N ASP A 440 12.88 2.41 -9.06
CA ASP A 440 13.70 3.57 -9.43
C ASP A 440 14.96 3.64 -8.56
N SER A 441 16.12 3.77 -9.19
CA SER A 441 17.37 4.13 -8.50
C SER A 441 17.46 5.64 -8.46
N VAL A 442 17.45 6.22 -7.26
CA VAL A 442 17.47 7.68 -7.07
C VAL A 442 18.72 8.15 -6.36
N ILE A 443 19.11 9.38 -6.62
CA ILE A 443 20.02 10.17 -5.77
C ILE A 443 19.20 11.31 -5.18
N ILE A 444 19.28 11.47 -3.85
CA ILE A 444 18.61 12.54 -3.13
C ILE A 444 19.62 13.29 -2.27
N THR A 445 19.37 14.59 -2.06
CA THR A 445 20.00 15.40 -1.01
C THR A 445 18.90 15.99 -0.16
N ALA A 446 18.97 15.76 1.15
CA ALA A 446 17.92 16.17 2.09
C ALA A 446 18.49 16.35 3.50
N ILE A 447 17.66 16.91 4.38
CA ILE A 447 17.94 16.99 5.82
C ILE A 447 17.59 15.64 6.45
N VAL A 448 18.49 15.08 7.26
CA VAL A 448 18.19 13.91 8.08
C VAL A 448 17.53 14.39 9.37
N SER A 449 16.35 13.87 9.68
CA SER A 449 15.56 14.22 10.86
C SER A 449 15.19 12.97 11.64
N GLU A 450 15.24 13.06 12.96
CA GLU A 450 14.56 12.12 13.86
C GLU A 450 13.16 12.65 14.15
N PHE A 451 12.13 11.96 13.71
CA PHE A 451 10.74 12.38 13.90
C PHE A 451 9.96 11.34 14.69
N TYR A 452 9.76 11.61 15.99
CA TYR A 452 9.21 10.64 16.93
C TYR A 452 9.88 9.26 16.85
N GLU A 453 11.21 9.24 16.92
CA GLU A 453 12.06 8.03 16.88
C GLU A 453 12.17 7.35 15.50
N LEU A 454 11.57 7.90 14.45
CA LEU A 454 11.81 7.45 13.07
C LEU A 454 12.89 8.32 12.41
N THR A 455 13.96 7.70 11.92
CA THR A 455 14.92 8.37 11.04
C THR A 455 14.30 8.60 9.65
N GLU A 456 14.16 9.86 9.27
CA GLU A 456 13.61 10.28 7.97
C GLU A 456 14.54 11.26 7.25
N MET A 457 14.43 11.31 5.93
CA MET A 457 15.02 12.33 5.08
C MET A 457 13.91 13.27 4.58
N CYS A 458 14.00 14.55 4.90
CA CYS A 458 12.99 15.57 4.57
C CYS A 458 13.61 16.79 3.89
N ASP A 459 12.77 17.72 3.43
CA ASP A 459 13.21 19.01 2.86
C ASP A 459 14.22 18.84 1.69
N LEU A 460 13.86 18.01 0.70
CA LEU A 460 14.77 17.66 -0.39
C LEU A 460 15.20 18.89 -1.20
N THR A 461 16.51 19.04 -1.36
CA THR A 461 17.13 20.08 -2.19
C THR A 461 17.65 19.56 -3.52
N TYR A 462 17.83 18.23 -3.63
CA TYR A 462 18.17 17.55 -4.87
C TYR A 462 17.43 16.22 -4.98
N TYR A 463 16.94 15.94 -6.18
CA TYR A 463 16.33 14.66 -6.54
C TYR A 463 16.68 14.34 -8.00
N SER A 464 17.13 13.12 -8.26
CA SER A 464 17.39 12.64 -9.62
C SER A 464 17.16 11.15 -9.72
N VAL A 465 16.45 10.72 -10.77
CA VAL A 465 16.33 9.31 -11.14
C VAL A 465 17.53 8.92 -12.00
N VAL A 466 18.37 8.02 -11.47
CA VAL A 466 19.56 7.50 -12.14
C VAL A 466 19.18 6.44 -13.18
N SER A 467 18.33 5.50 -12.79
CA SER A 467 17.76 4.45 -13.65
C SER A 467 16.39 4.02 -13.12
N SER A 468 15.56 3.42 -13.97
CA SER A 468 14.22 2.92 -13.61
C SER A 468 14.09 1.42 -13.86
N ASN A 469 13.07 0.79 -13.29
CA ASN A 469 12.76 -0.64 -13.44
C ASN A 469 13.90 -1.57 -12.99
N ASN A 470 14.68 -1.16 -11.97
CA ASN A 470 15.67 -2.05 -11.38
C ASN A 470 14.98 -3.10 -10.52
N PRO A 471 15.52 -4.32 -10.40
CA PRO A 471 15.05 -5.30 -9.43
C PRO A 471 15.04 -4.72 -8.01
N LEU A 472 13.98 -5.01 -7.25
CA LEU A 472 13.96 -4.66 -5.83
C LEU A 472 15.03 -5.46 -5.07
N PRO A 473 15.61 -4.89 -3.99
CA PRO A 473 16.46 -5.66 -3.09
C PRO A 473 15.71 -6.90 -2.56
N GLN A 474 16.45 -7.97 -2.26
CA GLN A 474 15.85 -9.14 -1.61
C GLN A 474 15.27 -8.73 -0.26
N ALA A 475 14.01 -9.11 -0.01
CA ALA A 475 13.35 -8.87 1.27
C ALA A 475 14.08 -9.63 2.39
N THR A 476 14.24 -8.96 3.54
CA THR A 476 14.90 -9.52 4.71
C THR A 476 13.92 -10.39 5.47
N GLU A 477 14.19 -11.69 5.58
CA GLU A 477 13.37 -12.60 6.38
C GLU A 477 13.51 -12.27 7.87
N VAL A 478 12.38 -12.02 8.53
CA VAL A 478 12.29 -11.67 9.95
C VAL A 478 11.12 -12.41 10.59
N THR A 479 11.17 -12.58 11.91
CA THR A 479 10.02 -13.11 12.65
C THR A 479 9.07 -11.97 13.04
N THR A 480 7.79 -12.28 13.27
CA THR A 480 6.81 -11.29 13.75
C THR A 480 7.25 -10.68 15.09
N LYS A 481 7.89 -11.45 15.96
CA LYS A 481 8.48 -10.93 17.21
C LYS A 481 9.56 -9.87 16.98
N ALA A 482 10.41 -10.03 15.96
CA ALA A 482 11.48 -9.07 15.68
C ALA A 482 10.94 -7.67 15.36
N LEU A 483 9.73 -7.60 14.80
CA LEU A 483 9.02 -6.37 14.46
C LEU A 483 7.88 -6.03 15.44
N ALA A 484 7.80 -6.70 16.58
CA ALA A 484 6.77 -6.42 17.57
C ALA A 484 6.97 -5.03 18.19
N THR A 485 5.90 -4.26 18.38
CA THR A 485 5.94 -2.95 19.03
C THR A 485 6.64 -3.01 20.38
N GLY A 486 7.65 -2.17 20.57
CA GLY A 486 8.46 -2.11 21.79
C GLY A 486 9.62 -3.13 21.85
N ASN A 487 9.84 -3.92 20.79
CA ASN A 487 11.06 -4.71 20.65
C ASN A 487 12.22 -3.81 20.19
N ALA A 488 13.36 -3.87 20.89
CA ALA A 488 14.56 -3.13 20.53
C ALA A 488 15.15 -3.54 19.16
N ASP A 489 14.85 -4.75 18.71
CA ASP A 489 15.30 -5.24 17.40
C ASP A 489 14.52 -4.61 16.23
N ALA A 490 13.35 -4.00 16.45
CA ALA A 490 12.51 -3.49 15.37
C ALA A 490 13.16 -2.32 14.62
N GLU A 491 13.84 -1.45 15.37
CA GLU A 491 14.58 -0.27 14.88
C GLU A 491 15.46 -0.59 13.68
N GLN A 492 16.20 -1.70 13.75
CA GLN A 492 17.18 -2.05 12.71
C GLN A 492 16.53 -2.36 11.35
N TYR A 493 15.22 -2.59 11.32
CA TYR A 493 14.48 -2.88 10.11
C TYR A 493 13.65 -1.69 9.61
N GLU A 494 13.70 -0.54 10.27
CA GLU A 494 12.94 0.63 9.83
C GLU A 494 13.37 1.10 8.43
N GLY A 495 12.37 1.28 7.57
CA GLY A 495 12.54 1.57 6.14
C GLY A 495 13.04 0.38 5.30
N VAL A 496 13.29 -0.78 5.90
CA VAL A 496 13.80 -1.98 5.21
C VAL A 496 12.66 -2.80 4.63
N LEU A 497 12.86 -3.33 3.42
CA LEU A 497 11.99 -4.34 2.84
C LEU A 497 12.17 -5.67 3.59
N VAL A 498 11.11 -6.11 4.27
CA VAL A 498 11.08 -7.31 5.12
C VAL A 498 10.08 -8.34 4.60
N LYS A 499 10.26 -9.60 5.00
CA LYS A 499 9.32 -10.68 4.80
C LYS A 499 9.11 -11.46 6.10
N VAL A 500 7.86 -11.62 6.51
CA VAL A 500 7.45 -12.62 7.52
C VAL A 500 6.80 -13.80 6.79
N GLN A 501 7.09 -15.02 7.23
CA GLN A 501 6.62 -16.25 6.60
C GLN A 501 5.62 -16.96 7.49
N SER A 502 4.64 -17.62 6.87
CA SER A 502 3.66 -18.47 7.56
C SER A 502 3.06 -17.81 8.81
N ALA A 503 2.68 -16.52 8.71
CA ALA A 503 2.14 -15.77 9.82
C ALA A 503 0.60 -15.87 9.85
N SER A 504 0.05 -16.41 10.93
CA SER A 504 -1.39 -16.54 11.12
C SER A 504 -2.02 -15.20 11.49
N CYS A 505 -3.12 -14.83 10.84
CA CYS A 505 -3.87 -13.62 11.16
C CYS A 505 -4.61 -13.78 12.50
N THR A 506 -4.25 -12.96 13.48
CA THR A 506 -4.80 -12.99 14.84
C THR A 506 -5.87 -11.93 15.07
N GLU A 507 -5.91 -10.88 14.26
CA GLU A 507 -6.89 -9.79 14.36
C GLU A 507 -7.28 -9.30 12.96
N GLU A 508 -8.59 -9.17 12.71
CA GLU A 508 -9.12 -8.64 11.45
C GLU A 508 -8.78 -7.16 11.23
N LEU A 509 -9.11 -6.63 10.05
CA LEU A 509 -8.87 -5.23 9.71
C LEU A 509 -9.61 -4.28 10.66
N GLY A 510 -8.82 -3.63 11.52
CA GLY A 510 -9.27 -2.66 12.50
C GLY A 510 -9.28 -1.23 11.98
N LYS A 511 -9.28 -0.29 12.92
CA LYS A 511 -9.21 1.15 12.60
C LYS A 511 -7.85 1.50 12.01
N TYR A 512 -7.83 2.56 11.21
CA TYR A 512 -6.60 3.09 10.61
C TYR A 512 -5.85 2.08 9.73
N GLY A 513 -6.54 1.06 9.20
CA GLY A 513 -5.93 0.08 8.30
C GLY A 513 -5.07 -0.98 8.98
N LEU A 514 -5.09 -1.08 10.31
CA LEU A 514 -4.25 -2.01 11.07
C LEU A 514 -4.88 -3.39 11.24
N TRP A 515 -4.08 -4.43 11.15
CA TRP A 515 -4.41 -5.81 11.49
C TRP A 515 -3.18 -6.51 12.09
N LYS A 516 -3.34 -7.73 12.61
CA LYS A 516 -2.25 -8.44 13.29
C LYS A 516 -2.01 -9.84 12.77
N VAL A 517 -0.75 -10.23 12.83
CA VAL A 517 -0.30 -11.58 12.53
C VAL A 517 0.67 -12.10 13.57
N ASN A 518 0.81 -13.42 13.63
CA ASN A 518 1.75 -14.12 14.49
C ASN A 518 2.27 -15.38 13.79
N ASP A 519 3.59 -15.51 13.67
CA ASP A 519 4.28 -16.68 13.12
C ASP A 519 4.64 -17.74 14.19
N GLY A 520 4.05 -17.62 15.39
CA GLY A 520 4.37 -18.41 16.57
C GLY A 520 5.40 -17.76 17.50
N SER A 521 6.16 -16.76 17.03
CA SER A 521 7.16 -16.06 17.84
C SER A 521 6.60 -14.89 18.66
N GLY A 522 5.49 -14.28 18.22
CA GLY A 522 4.88 -13.10 18.85
C GLY A 522 3.98 -12.31 17.89
N GLU A 523 3.24 -11.33 18.38
CA GLU A 523 2.36 -10.53 17.51
C GLU A 523 3.12 -9.39 16.80
N CYS A 524 2.79 -9.15 15.53
CA CYS A 524 3.25 -8.02 14.73
C CYS A 524 2.05 -7.33 14.05
N TYR A 525 2.14 -6.00 13.91
CA TYR A 525 1.16 -5.23 13.16
C TYR A 525 1.47 -5.22 11.67
N ILE A 526 0.42 -5.35 10.87
CA ILE A 526 0.42 -5.09 9.44
C ILE A 526 -0.51 -3.90 9.18
N HIS A 527 -0.14 -3.04 8.23
CA HIS A 527 -0.87 -1.82 7.96
C HIS A 527 -1.20 -1.68 6.48
N ASN A 528 -2.48 -1.49 6.20
CA ASN A 528 -3.00 -1.07 4.92
C ASN A 528 -2.80 0.45 4.78
N PRO A 529 -1.87 0.92 3.94
CA PRO A 529 -1.70 2.35 3.70
C PRO A 529 -2.95 2.96 3.05
N THR A 530 -3.00 4.28 2.95
CA THR A 530 -4.12 4.96 2.27
C THR A 530 -4.17 4.69 0.76
N THR A 531 -3.06 4.23 0.17
CA THR A 531 -2.88 3.87 -1.23
C THR A 531 -3.36 2.45 -1.53
N PHE A 532 -3.25 1.53 -0.57
CA PHE A 532 -3.50 0.10 -0.78
C PHE A 532 -4.22 -0.55 0.41
N SER A 533 -5.19 -1.43 0.14
CA SER A 533 -5.94 -2.13 1.18
C SER A 533 -6.08 -3.61 0.85
N PHE A 534 -5.84 -4.44 1.86
CA PHE A 534 -6.09 -5.87 1.87
C PHE A 534 -7.09 -6.24 2.98
N SER A 535 -7.97 -7.21 2.74
CA SER A 535 -8.95 -7.67 3.73
C SER A 535 -8.53 -9.03 4.29
N PRO A 536 -7.79 -9.08 5.41
CA PRO A 536 -7.34 -10.33 6.00
C PRO A 536 -8.50 -11.10 6.61
N THR A 537 -8.45 -12.42 6.45
CA THR A 537 -9.32 -13.37 7.18
C THR A 537 -8.57 -13.90 8.40
N VAL A 538 -9.19 -13.82 9.59
CA VAL A 538 -8.64 -14.38 10.83
C VAL A 538 -8.43 -15.89 10.68
N ALA A 539 -7.34 -16.40 11.27
CA ALA A 539 -6.87 -17.78 11.18
C ALA A 539 -6.35 -18.24 9.80
N ASN A 540 -6.45 -17.43 8.74
CA ASN A 540 -5.68 -17.67 7.53
C ASN A 540 -4.21 -17.32 7.79
N VAL A 541 -3.32 -18.01 7.07
CA VAL A 541 -1.88 -17.86 7.20
C VAL A 541 -1.32 -17.21 5.94
N TYR A 542 -0.38 -16.28 6.12
CA TYR A 542 0.14 -15.46 5.03
C TYR A 542 1.67 -15.38 5.07
N ASP A 543 2.27 -15.42 3.88
CA ASP A 543 3.59 -14.85 3.62
C ASP A 543 3.40 -13.37 3.34
N ILE A 544 4.00 -12.50 4.15
CA ILE A 544 3.80 -11.06 4.06
C ILE A 544 5.14 -10.37 3.81
N THR A 545 5.22 -9.65 2.70
CA THR A 545 6.36 -8.81 2.31
C THR A 545 5.95 -7.34 2.42
N GLY A 546 6.81 -6.46 2.90
CA GLY A 546 6.47 -5.03 2.98
C GLY A 546 7.56 -4.21 3.62
N ILE A 547 7.31 -2.93 3.83
CA ILE A 547 8.29 -2.03 4.46
C ILE A 547 8.07 -2.03 5.96
N ALA A 548 9.09 -2.44 6.73
CA ALA A 548 9.05 -2.26 8.17
C ALA A 548 9.16 -0.76 8.51
N THR A 549 8.28 -0.26 9.36
CA THR A 549 8.19 1.16 9.70
C THR A 549 7.74 1.37 11.13
N TYR A 550 7.97 2.58 11.65
CA TYR A 550 7.55 3.01 12.97
C TYR A 550 6.88 4.38 12.88
N ASN A 551 5.65 4.46 13.38
CA ASN A 551 4.96 5.72 13.63
C ASN A 551 3.80 5.48 14.61
N TYR A 552 3.31 6.54 15.23
CA TYR A 552 2.27 6.47 16.27
C TYR A 552 2.61 5.53 17.44
N ASN A 553 3.90 5.39 17.75
CA ASN A 553 4.47 4.48 18.76
C ASN A 553 4.24 2.99 18.45
N GLU A 554 4.19 2.61 17.17
CA GLU A 554 3.89 1.26 16.72
C GLU A 554 4.83 0.84 15.58
N SER A 555 5.54 -0.26 15.80
CA SER A 555 6.31 -0.96 14.76
C SER A 555 5.35 -1.84 13.95
N LYS A 556 5.45 -1.77 12.62
CA LYS A 556 4.53 -2.45 11.70
C LYS A 556 5.16 -2.70 10.33
N ILE A 557 4.49 -3.50 9.52
CA ILE A 557 4.81 -3.70 8.10
C ILE A 557 3.76 -2.97 7.25
N ASP A 558 4.19 -1.99 6.47
CA ASP A 558 3.38 -1.34 5.43
C ASP A 558 3.38 -2.21 4.16
N ILE A 559 2.21 -2.73 3.80
CA ILE A 559 2.02 -3.48 2.55
C ILE A 559 1.82 -2.52 1.38
N ARG A 560 2.40 -2.84 0.22
CA ARG A 560 2.48 -1.92 -0.93
C ARG A 560 1.56 -2.34 -2.06
N THR A 561 1.39 -3.64 -2.27
CA THR A 561 0.66 -4.22 -3.40
C THR A 561 -0.08 -5.50 -2.97
N ILE A 562 -0.88 -6.08 -3.85
CA ILE A 562 -1.54 -7.37 -3.57
C ILE A 562 -0.53 -8.53 -3.46
N ASP A 563 0.58 -8.46 -4.18
CA ASP A 563 1.63 -9.50 -4.17
C ASP A 563 2.40 -9.54 -2.84
N ASP A 564 2.26 -8.49 -2.02
CA ASP A 564 2.87 -8.43 -0.69
C ASP A 564 2.18 -9.36 0.32
N VAL A 565 0.96 -9.86 0.05
CA VAL A 565 0.24 -10.75 0.95
C VAL A 565 -0.21 -12.00 0.21
N VAL A 566 0.51 -13.11 0.43
CA VAL A 566 0.26 -14.39 -0.23
C VAL A 566 -0.27 -15.39 0.79
N GLU A 567 -1.45 -15.96 0.55
CA GLU A 567 -1.94 -17.08 1.38
C GLU A 567 -0.93 -18.24 1.34
N SER A 568 -0.54 -18.69 2.52
CA SER A 568 0.41 -19.78 2.73
C SER A 568 -0.19 -20.82 3.67
N GLN A 569 0.49 -21.96 3.79
CA GLN A 569 0.11 -22.96 4.80
C GLN A 569 0.89 -22.67 6.09
N ASP A 570 0.21 -22.80 7.22
CA ASP A 570 0.89 -22.92 8.51
C ASP A 570 1.72 -24.19 8.51
N ILE A 571 3.01 -24.08 8.83
CA ILE A 571 3.92 -25.23 8.92
C ILE A 571 4.56 -25.36 10.31
N PHE A 572 4.21 -24.49 11.25
CA PHE A 572 4.81 -24.49 12.58
C PHE A 572 3.96 -25.33 13.53
N ALA A 573 4.61 -26.20 14.29
CA ALA A 573 3.93 -27.03 15.28
C ALA A 573 3.79 -26.31 16.64
N PRO A 574 2.79 -26.66 17.46
CA PRO A 574 2.57 -26.01 18.74
C PRO A 574 3.71 -26.28 19.73
N THR A 575 4.05 -25.26 20.53
CA THR A 575 5.12 -25.30 21.54
C THR A 575 4.60 -25.06 22.96
N VAL A 576 5.28 -25.67 23.95
CA VAL A 576 4.92 -25.50 25.37
C VAL A 576 5.40 -24.15 25.87
N ARG A 577 4.47 -23.29 26.27
CA ARG A 577 4.73 -21.97 26.84
C ARG A 577 4.91 -22.01 28.35
N ASN A 578 4.10 -22.80 29.04
CA ASN A 578 4.10 -22.87 30.50
C ASN A 578 3.65 -24.23 31.00
N PHE A 579 4.16 -24.64 32.16
CA PHE A 579 3.91 -25.94 32.78
C PHE A 579 3.72 -25.78 34.28
N LEU A 580 2.66 -26.38 34.83
CA LEU A 580 2.34 -26.29 36.26
C LEU A 580 1.79 -27.62 36.79
N VAL A 581 2.40 -28.14 37.86
CA VAL A 581 1.80 -29.22 38.66
C VAL A 581 0.71 -28.59 39.54
N ALA A 582 -0.56 -28.85 39.21
CA ALA A 582 -1.68 -28.20 39.89
C ALA A 582 -1.97 -28.85 41.25
N ASP A 583 -1.91 -30.18 41.31
CA ASP A 583 -2.05 -30.98 42.53
C ASP A 583 -1.45 -32.38 42.31
N GLY A 584 -1.56 -33.27 43.31
CA GLY A 584 -1.03 -34.63 43.24
C GLY A 584 -1.67 -35.52 42.16
N ASN A 585 -2.73 -35.05 41.51
CA ASN A 585 -3.48 -35.80 40.52
C ASN A 585 -3.60 -35.04 39.20
N SER A 586 -3.07 -33.82 39.07
CA SER A 586 -3.23 -33.05 37.83
C SER A 586 -2.13 -32.05 37.52
N ILE A 587 -1.88 -31.88 36.22
CA ILE A 587 -0.86 -31.01 35.62
C ILE A 587 -1.56 -30.14 34.59
N LYS A 588 -1.21 -28.85 34.52
CA LYS A 588 -1.66 -27.90 33.50
C LYS A 588 -0.49 -27.55 32.57
N ILE A 589 -0.76 -27.52 31.27
CA ILE A 589 0.18 -27.11 30.23
C ILE A 589 -0.48 -26.05 29.37
N ASP A 590 0.21 -24.94 29.15
CA ASP A 590 -0.21 -23.86 28.26
C ASP A 590 0.69 -23.89 27.01
N PHE A 591 0.08 -23.82 25.84
CA PHE A 591 0.76 -23.77 24.55
C PHE A 591 0.81 -22.33 24.01
N ASN A 592 1.65 -22.09 23.01
CA ASN A 592 1.76 -20.80 22.32
C ASN A 592 0.57 -20.49 21.39
N GLU A 593 -0.24 -21.50 21.03
CA GLU A 593 -1.30 -21.41 20.01
C GLU A 593 -2.48 -22.38 20.28
N GLU A 594 -3.53 -22.33 19.44
CA GLU A 594 -4.71 -23.18 19.57
C GLU A 594 -4.48 -24.59 19.03
N LEU A 595 -4.95 -25.59 19.78
CA LEU A 595 -4.69 -26.99 19.48
C LEU A 595 -5.85 -27.66 18.74
N ASN A 596 -5.53 -28.64 17.90
CA ASN A 596 -6.50 -29.63 17.47
C ASN A 596 -6.95 -30.44 18.68
N THR A 597 -8.21 -30.22 19.06
CA THR A 597 -8.80 -30.85 20.25
C THR A 597 -8.75 -32.37 20.24
N THR A 598 -8.65 -33.03 19.08
CA THR A 598 -8.58 -34.50 18.99
C THR A 598 -7.23 -35.02 19.46
N THR A 599 -6.14 -34.45 18.94
CA THR A 599 -4.77 -34.86 19.29
C THR A 599 -4.35 -34.31 20.65
N ALA A 600 -4.85 -33.14 21.04
CA ALA A 600 -4.57 -32.54 22.34
C ALA A 600 -5.20 -33.27 23.53
N ILE A 601 -6.31 -34.01 23.34
CA ILE A 601 -6.92 -34.80 24.42
C ILE A 601 -6.52 -36.28 24.38
N ASP A 602 -5.75 -36.70 23.37
CA ASP A 602 -5.26 -38.07 23.31
C ASP A 602 -4.23 -38.32 24.41
N THR A 603 -4.59 -39.15 25.38
CA THR A 603 -3.72 -39.54 26.48
C THR A 603 -2.41 -40.19 26.02
N LEU A 604 -2.35 -40.76 24.82
CA LEU A 604 -1.15 -41.39 24.26
C LEU A 604 -0.05 -40.39 23.89
N ASN A 605 -0.43 -39.13 23.69
CA ASN A 605 0.49 -38.05 23.38
C ASN A 605 1.25 -37.52 24.61
N TYR A 606 0.95 -38.05 25.82
CA TYR A 606 1.54 -37.60 27.07
C TYR A 606 2.07 -38.79 27.88
N VAL A 607 3.39 -38.86 28.07
CA VAL A 607 4.04 -39.96 28.79
C VAL A 607 4.87 -39.39 29.93
N ILE A 608 4.55 -39.81 31.15
CA ILE A 608 5.32 -39.45 32.36
C ILE A 608 6.11 -40.67 32.81
N ASN A 609 7.39 -40.48 33.13
CA ASN A 609 8.26 -41.55 33.60
C ASN A 609 7.90 -42.01 35.04
N ASN A 610 8.69 -42.97 35.57
CA ASN A 610 8.58 -43.46 36.95
C ASN A 610 7.21 -44.08 37.31
N GLY A 611 6.48 -44.60 36.31
CA GLY A 611 5.25 -45.38 36.52
C GLY A 611 3.98 -44.54 36.75
N VAL A 612 4.07 -43.21 36.59
CA VAL A 612 2.90 -42.32 36.60
C VAL A 612 2.04 -42.59 35.37
N LYS A 613 0.73 -42.76 35.57
CA LYS A 613 -0.21 -43.02 34.48
C LYS A 613 -1.08 -41.80 34.21
N VAL A 614 -1.07 -41.33 32.97
CA VAL A 614 -2.06 -40.36 32.47
C VAL A 614 -3.41 -41.05 32.34
N THR A 615 -4.43 -40.53 33.02
CA THR A 615 -5.78 -41.11 33.05
C THR A 615 -6.77 -40.35 32.19
N ASN A 616 -6.57 -39.04 32.02
CA ASN A 616 -7.42 -38.19 31.20
C ASN A 616 -6.66 -36.93 30.78
N VAL A 617 -6.97 -36.38 29.61
CA VAL A 617 -6.55 -35.05 29.20
C VAL A 617 -7.77 -34.28 28.75
N SER A 618 -7.88 -33.02 29.18
CA SER A 618 -9.00 -32.16 28.82
C SER A 618 -8.52 -30.75 28.53
N ILE A 619 -9.09 -30.10 27.52
CA ILE A 619 -8.86 -28.68 27.26
C ILE A 619 -9.42 -27.84 28.42
N VAL A 620 -8.69 -26.79 28.80
CA VAL A 620 -9.08 -25.86 29.87
C VAL A 620 -8.91 -24.42 29.41
N GLY A 621 -9.86 -23.55 29.77
CA GLY A 621 -9.86 -22.14 29.32
C GLY A 621 -10.91 -21.87 28.25
N PHE A 622 -11.00 -20.61 27.82
CA PHE A 622 -11.93 -20.17 26.77
C PHE A 622 -11.33 -20.27 25.37
N THR A 623 -10.01 -20.31 25.28
CA THR A 623 -9.23 -20.55 24.05
C THR A 623 -8.66 -21.96 24.14
N ASN A 624 -8.61 -22.72 23.04
CA ASN A 624 -8.16 -24.13 23.02
C ASN A 624 -6.62 -24.26 23.15
N THR A 625 -5.99 -23.42 23.98
CA THR A 625 -4.53 -23.22 24.09
C THR A 625 -3.94 -23.87 25.34
N SER A 626 -4.75 -24.55 26.15
CA SER A 626 -4.28 -25.17 27.40
C SER A 626 -4.93 -26.52 27.65
N VAL A 627 -4.16 -27.46 28.17
CA VAL A 627 -4.63 -28.78 28.59
C VAL A 627 -4.43 -28.99 30.08
N LYS A 628 -5.37 -29.71 30.68
CA LYS A 628 -5.24 -30.29 32.02
C LYS A 628 -5.11 -31.80 31.88
N ILE A 629 -3.98 -32.32 32.33
CA ILE A 629 -3.66 -33.74 32.38
C ILE A 629 -4.01 -34.25 33.77
N SER A 630 -4.82 -35.30 33.85
CA SER A 630 -5.10 -36.03 35.09
C SER A 630 -4.22 -37.27 35.15
N VAL A 631 -3.61 -37.52 36.31
CA VAL A 631 -2.61 -38.58 36.51
C VAL A 631 -2.90 -39.42 37.76
N THR A 632 -2.35 -40.62 37.80
CA THR A 632 -2.29 -41.47 39.00
C THR A 632 -0.87 -41.94 39.27
N GLY A 633 -0.50 -42.04 40.55
CA GLY A 633 0.82 -42.49 40.97
C GLY A 633 1.88 -41.38 41.07
N LEU A 634 1.50 -40.11 40.93
CA LEU A 634 2.39 -38.98 41.15
C LEU A 634 2.62 -38.79 42.67
N THR A 635 3.87 -38.88 43.09
CA THR A 635 4.32 -38.65 44.49
C THR A 635 5.45 -37.63 44.53
N VAL A 636 5.86 -37.19 45.73
CA VAL A 636 7.02 -36.31 45.88
C VAL A 636 8.25 -36.88 45.16
N GLY A 637 8.85 -36.11 44.24
CA GLY A 637 10.03 -36.53 43.47
C GLY A 637 10.17 -35.86 42.09
N ASP A 638 11.24 -36.21 41.39
CA ASP A 638 11.55 -35.70 40.04
C ASP A 638 10.96 -36.59 38.94
N TYR A 639 10.37 -35.95 37.93
CA TYR A 639 9.74 -36.61 36.80
C TYR A 639 10.11 -35.93 35.49
N ASN A 640 9.93 -36.66 34.40
CA ASN A 640 10.02 -36.18 33.04
C ASN A 640 8.71 -36.47 32.33
N LEU A 641 8.09 -35.44 31.76
CA LEU A 641 6.96 -35.56 30.83
C LEU A 641 7.49 -35.46 29.41
N VAL A 642 7.13 -36.43 28.57
CA VAL A 642 7.30 -36.36 27.12
C VAL A 642 5.94 -36.09 26.49
N ILE A 643 5.87 -35.05 25.66
CA ILE A 643 4.71 -34.68 24.86
C ILE A 643 5.07 -34.90 23.39
N ASN A 644 4.19 -35.55 22.63
CA ASN A 644 4.44 -35.85 21.23
C ASN A 644 3.14 -35.91 20.44
N GLY A 645 3.12 -35.46 19.19
CA GLY A 645 1.99 -35.67 18.29
C GLY A 645 0.72 -34.87 18.62
N VAL A 646 0.82 -33.86 19.49
CA VAL A 646 -0.22 -32.85 19.63
C VAL A 646 -0.14 -31.92 18.43
N GLU A 647 -1.26 -31.73 17.75
CA GLU A 647 -1.35 -30.89 16.56
C GLU A 647 -1.99 -29.54 16.88
N ASP A 648 -1.64 -28.52 16.11
CA ASP A 648 -2.41 -27.28 16.00
C ASP A 648 -3.66 -27.48 15.12
N LEU A 649 -4.43 -26.42 14.87
CA LEU A 649 -5.60 -26.48 13.98
C LEU A 649 -5.24 -26.69 12.49
N ALA A 650 -3.99 -26.45 12.09
CA ALA A 650 -3.51 -26.63 10.73
C ALA A 650 -2.98 -28.05 10.44
N GLY A 651 -2.86 -28.90 11.47
CA GLY A 651 -2.39 -30.28 11.38
C GLY A 651 -0.88 -30.44 11.56
N ASN A 652 -0.17 -29.41 12.03
CA ASN A 652 1.25 -29.48 12.34
C ASN A 652 1.44 -30.17 13.68
N ALA A 653 1.96 -31.40 13.65
CA ALA A 653 2.20 -32.19 14.84
C ALA A 653 3.51 -31.78 15.52
N MET A 654 3.48 -31.55 16.85
CA MET A 654 4.69 -31.31 17.61
C MET A 654 5.59 -32.55 17.66
N ASP A 655 6.89 -32.33 17.49
CA ASP A 655 7.92 -33.32 17.77
C ASP A 655 7.98 -33.65 19.27
N ASN A 656 8.73 -34.69 19.63
CA ASN A 656 8.94 -35.08 21.03
C ASN A 656 9.55 -33.93 21.85
N VAL A 657 8.72 -33.30 22.69
CA VAL A 657 9.13 -32.29 23.66
C VAL A 657 9.23 -32.92 25.04
N SER A 658 10.32 -32.65 25.75
CA SER A 658 10.60 -33.20 27.07
C SER A 658 10.65 -32.10 28.12
N VAL A 659 9.89 -32.26 29.20
CA VAL A 659 9.76 -31.29 30.29
C VAL A 659 10.10 -31.99 31.62
N ASP A 660 11.20 -31.59 32.24
CA ASP A 660 11.57 -32.03 33.59
C ASP A 660 10.85 -31.20 34.65
N PHE A 661 10.33 -31.86 35.68
CA PHE A 661 9.66 -31.19 36.79
C PHE A 661 9.79 -31.93 38.12
N HIS A 662 9.72 -31.18 39.22
CA HIS A 662 9.65 -31.72 40.58
C HIS A 662 8.21 -31.68 41.08
N SER A 663 7.68 -32.80 41.57
CA SER A 663 6.40 -32.85 42.28
C SER A 663 6.66 -32.78 43.79
N GLU A 664 5.95 -31.90 44.49
CA GLU A 664 5.95 -31.84 45.96
C GLU A 664 4.70 -32.50 46.57
N CYS A 665 3.94 -33.26 45.76
CA CYS A 665 2.63 -33.76 46.16
C CYS A 665 2.74 -35.02 47.04
N THR A 666 2.25 -34.94 48.28
CA THR A 666 2.13 -36.08 49.21
C THR A 666 0.73 -36.71 49.07
N GLY A 667 0.62 -37.87 48.43
CA GLY A 667 -0.68 -38.50 48.18
C GLY A 667 -1.30 -39.14 49.43
N ILE A 668 -2.49 -38.67 49.85
CA ILE A 668 -3.65 -39.47 50.28
C ILE A 668 -4.89 -38.57 50.50
N ASN A 669 -6.04 -39.03 49.97
CA ASN A 669 -7.46 -38.71 50.21
C ASN A 669 -7.87 -37.32 50.74
N ASP A 670 -8.59 -36.61 49.88
CA ASP A 670 -9.64 -35.61 50.11
C ASP A 670 -9.63 -34.72 51.37
N ILE A 671 -9.68 -33.43 51.05
CA ILE A 671 -9.96 -32.26 51.87
C ILE A 671 -8.80 -31.86 52.78
N ASN A 672 -8.03 -30.86 52.33
CA ASN A 672 -7.47 -29.92 53.28
C ASN A 672 -8.08 -28.53 53.14
N SER A 673 -9.27 -28.41 53.73
CA SER A 673 -9.84 -27.16 54.23
C SER A 673 -9.04 -26.54 55.38
N ASP A 674 -7.84 -27.04 55.73
CA ASP A 674 -7.08 -26.55 56.89
C ASP A 674 -5.97 -25.54 56.57
N MET A 675 -5.75 -25.16 55.31
CA MET A 675 -4.78 -24.10 55.01
C MET A 675 -5.26 -22.71 55.45
N LEU A 676 -6.57 -22.46 55.39
CA LEU A 676 -7.19 -21.19 55.80
C LEU A 676 -8.60 -21.42 56.35
N LYS A 677 -8.81 -21.15 57.63
CA LYS A 677 -10.10 -21.25 58.33
C LYS A 677 -10.63 -19.86 58.65
N VAL A 678 -11.83 -19.56 58.15
CA VAL A 678 -12.55 -18.32 58.43
C VAL A 678 -13.83 -18.66 59.20
N PHE A 679 -13.88 -18.35 60.50
CA PHE A 679 -14.96 -18.78 61.38
C PHE A 679 -15.26 -17.80 62.54
N PRO A 680 -16.49 -17.76 63.07
CA PRO A 680 -17.66 -18.44 62.55
C PRO A 680 -18.18 -17.79 61.27
N ASN A 681 -18.74 -18.59 60.36
CA ASN A 681 -19.48 -18.10 59.20
C ASN A 681 -20.78 -18.91 59.11
N PRO A 682 -21.95 -18.34 59.43
CA PRO A 682 -22.22 -16.91 59.67
C PRO A 682 -21.63 -16.34 60.98
N VAL A 683 -21.25 -15.05 60.97
CA VAL A 683 -20.79 -14.29 62.14
C VAL A 683 -22.00 -13.74 62.90
N ASN A 684 -22.18 -14.15 64.16
CA ASN A 684 -23.33 -13.71 64.99
C ASN A 684 -22.96 -12.70 66.09
N ASN A 685 -21.69 -12.62 66.49
CA ASN A 685 -21.22 -11.80 67.62
C ASN A 685 -20.23 -10.70 67.18
N ASN A 686 -20.30 -10.27 65.91
CA ASN A 686 -19.37 -9.31 65.29
C ASN A 686 -17.88 -9.67 65.35
N ILE A 687 -17.52 -10.90 65.72
CA ILE A 687 -16.13 -11.37 65.79
C ILE A 687 -15.91 -12.41 64.71
N LEU A 688 -14.89 -12.18 63.87
CA LEU A 688 -14.42 -13.09 62.84
C LEU A 688 -13.00 -13.54 63.14
N ASN A 689 -12.76 -14.85 63.19
CA ASN A 689 -11.45 -15.44 63.36
C ASN A 689 -10.96 -15.97 62.02
N ILE A 690 -9.70 -15.67 61.70
CA ILE A 690 -9.01 -16.18 60.52
C ILE A 690 -7.76 -16.91 61.00
N SER A 691 -7.66 -18.20 60.71
CA SER A 691 -6.49 -19.03 61.02
C SER A 691 -5.89 -19.53 59.72
N SER A 692 -4.59 -19.38 59.55
CA SER A 692 -3.86 -19.71 58.32
C SER A 692 -2.58 -20.46 58.65
N VAL A 693 -2.19 -21.40 57.78
CA VAL A 693 -0.87 -22.04 57.87
C VAL A 693 0.27 -21.09 57.47
N ASN A 694 -0.03 -20.15 56.56
CA ASN A 694 0.88 -19.12 56.06
C ASN A 694 0.64 -17.77 56.76
N ASN A 695 1.68 -16.94 56.86
CA ASN A 695 1.57 -15.61 57.47
C ASN A 695 0.62 -14.74 56.63
N ILE A 696 -0.35 -14.12 57.29
CA ILE A 696 -1.31 -13.22 56.68
C ILE A 696 -0.67 -11.83 56.59
N LYS A 697 -0.65 -11.25 55.39
CA LYS A 697 -0.14 -9.90 55.10
C LYS A 697 -1.25 -8.85 55.10
N LYS A 698 -2.42 -9.20 54.58
CA LYS A 698 -3.54 -8.25 54.40
C LYS A 698 -4.87 -8.97 54.39
N VAL A 699 -5.89 -8.37 54.99
CA VAL A 699 -7.29 -8.81 54.88
C VAL A 699 -8.15 -7.65 54.38
N GLU A 700 -8.99 -7.93 53.39
CA GLU A 700 -9.98 -6.99 52.84
C GLU A 700 -11.37 -7.65 52.88
N ILE A 701 -12.39 -6.92 53.34
CA ILE A 701 -13.79 -7.35 53.26
C ILE A 701 -14.53 -6.36 52.38
N SER A 702 -15.25 -6.85 51.37
CA SER A 702 -16.05 -6.05 50.45
C SER A 702 -17.52 -6.46 50.47
N ASN A 703 -18.42 -5.49 50.27
CA ASN A 703 -19.85 -5.76 50.09
C ASN A 703 -20.15 -6.35 48.70
N ILE A 704 -21.41 -6.71 48.43
CA ILE A 704 -21.85 -7.27 47.13
C ILE A 704 -21.66 -6.32 45.93
N ALA A 705 -21.49 -5.01 46.17
CA ALA A 705 -21.20 -4.01 45.14
C ALA A 705 -19.70 -3.81 44.91
N GLY A 706 -18.84 -4.62 45.55
CA GLY A 706 -17.38 -4.55 45.43
C GLY A 706 -16.71 -3.45 46.26
N GLN A 707 -17.46 -2.69 47.05
CA GLN A 707 -16.89 -1.65 47.92
C GLN A 707 -16.23 -2.27 49.15
N ILE A 708 -14.97 -1.90 49.43
CA ILE A 708 -14.22 -2.38 50.59
C ILE A 708 -14.74 -1.71 51.86
N VAL A 709 -15.28 -2.50 52.79
CA VAL A 709 -15.83 -2.06 54.08
C VAL A 709 -14.87 -2.31 55.25
N TYR A 710 -13.86 -3.16 55.06
CA TYR A 710 -12.78 -3.38 56.03
C TYR A 710 -11.47 -3.67 55.29
N ARG A 711 -10.37 -3.08 55.75
CA ARG A 711 -9.01 -3.38 55.27
C ARG A 711 -8.04 -3.26 56.43
N ASN A 712 -7.17 -4.24 56.58
CA ASN A 712 -6.05 -4.14 57.50
C ASN A 712 -4.83 -4.93 57.00
N GLN A 713 -3.64 -4.51 57.41
CA GLN A 713 -2.36 -5.18 57.14
C GLN A 713 -1.82 -5.81 58.41
N TYR A 714 -1.14 -6.94 58.26
CA TYR A 714 -0.64 -7.76 59.35
C TYR A 714 0.81 -8.16 59.07
N PHE A 715 1.61 -8.26 60.13
CA PHE A 715 3.02 -8.62 60.04
C PHE A 715 3.25 -9.95 60.75
N ASN A 716 3.51 -10.99 59.97
CA ASN A 716 3.86 -12.34 60.45
C ASN A 716 2.81 -12.98 61.38
N GLU A 717 1.52 -12.67 61.19
CA GLU A 717 0.44 -13.27 61.98
C GLU A 717 -0.19 -14.46 61.25
N LYS A 718 -0.39 -15.57 61.97
CA LYS A 718 -1.08 -16.76 61.45
C LYS A 718 -2.52 -16.89 61.93
N ASN A 719 -2.88 -16.18 62.99
CA ASN A 719 -4.22 -16.16 63.57
C ASN A 719 -4.62 -14.72 63.83
N ILE A 720 -5.74 -14.29 63.25
CA ILE A 720 -6.25 -12.92 63.34
C ILE A 720 -7.67 -12.96 63.88
N VAL A 721 -7.97 -12.01 64.75
CA VAL A 721 -9.32 -11.74 65.23
C VAL A 721 -9.73 -10.35 64.73
N ILE A 722 -10.85 -10.29 64.01
CA ILE A 722 -11.41 -9.05 63.46
C ILE A 722 -12.72 -8.73 64.17
N ASN A 723 -12.84 -7.50 64.66
CA ASN A 723 -14.10 -6.94 65.15
C ASN A 723 -14.83 -6.20 64.01
N LEU A 724 -16.09 -6.58 63.79
CA LEU A 724 -16.97 -6.10 62.73
C LEU A 724 -18.12 -5.21 63.26
N ASP A 725 -18.01 -4.63 64.47
CA ASP A 725 -19.08 -3.83 65.12
C ASP A 725 -19.64 -2.68 64.25
N ASN A 726 -18.86 -2.17 63.30
CA ASN A 726 -19.25 -1.07 62.39
C ASN A 726 -19.68 -1.55 60.99
N ILE A 727 -19.85 -2.87 60.78
CA ILE A 727 -20.28 -3.43 59.50
C ILE A 727 -21.74 -3.89 59.63
N THR A 728 -22.59 -3.46 58.69
CA THR A 728 -24.00 -3.84 58.66
C THR A 728 -24.19 -5.33 58.39
N LYS A 729 -25.33 -5.88 58.81
CA LYS A 729 -25.71 -7.27 58.52
C LYS A 729 -25.87 -7.49 57.01
N GLY A 730 -25.37 -8.59 56.49
CA GLY A 730 -25.42 -8.86 55.05
C GLY A 730 -24.40 -9.88 54.54
N LEU A 731 -24.34 -9.99 53.21
CA LEU A 731 -23.39 -10.85 52.50
C LEU A 731 -22.16 -10.06 52.07
N TYR A 732 -20.98 -10.62 52.33
CA TYR A 732 -19.68 -10.02 52.05
C TYR A 732 -18.73 -11.03 51.40
N PHE A 733 -17.67 -10.51 50.78
CA PHE A 733 -16.55 -11.28 50.29
C PHE A 733 -15.28 -10.85 51.04
N THR A 734 -14.52 -11.82 51.52
CA THR A 734 -13.27 -11.60 52.25
C THR A 734 -12.11 -12.03 51.37
N LYS A 735 -11.20 -11.12 51.03
CA LYS A 735 -9.92 -11.40 50.37
C LYS A 735 -8.80 -11.41 51.41
N ILE A 736 -8.03 -12.49 51.46
CA ILE A 736 -6.92 -12.67 52.41
C ILE A 736 -5.64 -12.87 51.59
N TYR A 737 -4.64 -12.05 51.86
CA TYR A 737 -3.35 -12.08 51.18
C TYR A 737 -2.32 -12.69 52.11
N THR A 738 -1.65 -13.75 51.67
CA THR A 738 -0.61 -14.45 52.44
C THR A 738 0.79 -13.98 52.02
N GLN A 739 1.83 -14.46 52.73
CA GLN A 739 3.22 -14.08 52.48
C GLN A 739 3.68 -14.35 51.04
N ASP A 740 3.07 -15.31 50.35
CA ASP A 740 3.39 -15.70 48.97
C ASP A 740 2.65 -14.86 47.91
N ASN A 741 2.00 -13.76 48.33
CA ASN A 741 1.16 -12.88 47.51
C ASN A 741 -0.09 -13.55 46.90
N GLU A 742 -0.43 -14.77 47.33
CA GLU A 742 -1.69 -15.41 46.96
C GLU A 742 -2.88 -14.70 47.61
N ALA A 743 -3.95 -14.48 46.84
CA ALA A 743 -5.21 -13.91 47.31
C ALA A 743 -6.29 -14.98 47.40
N VAL A 744 -6.72 -15.31 48.62
CA VAL A 744 -7.82 -16.27 48.86
C VAL A 744 -9.12 -15.52 49.09
N ILE A 745 -10.20 -15.93 48.40
CA ILE A 745 -11.52 -15.32 48.53
C ILE A 745 -12.47 -16.26 49.28
N SER A 746 -13.09 -15.76 50.35
CA SER A 746 -14.12 -16.47 51.10
C SER A 746 -15.43 -15.69 51.13
N LYS A 747 -16.55 -16.40 51.04
CA LYS A 747 -17.90 -15.84 51.29
C LYS A 747 -18.08 -15.65 52.80
N LEU A 748 -18.59 -14.50 53.23
CA LEU A 748 -18.84 -14.18 54.64
C LEU A 748 -20.27 -13.69 54.83
N ILE A 749 -20.99 -14.28 55.78
CA ILE A 749 -22.34 -13.85 56.18
C ILE A 749 -22.25 -13.24 57.57
N ILE A 750 -22.72 -12.00 57.73
CA ILE A 750 -22.79 -11.30 59.03
C ILE A 750 -24.27 -11.16 59.40
N ASN A 751 -24.67 -11.75 60.52
CA ASN A 751 -26.07 -11.95 60.92
C ASN A 751 -26.63 -10.92 61.89
#